data_AF-A0A7C7DX26-F1
#
_entry.id   AF-A0A7C7DX26-F1
#
_cell.length_a   1.000
_cell.length_b   1.000
_cell.length_c   1.000
_cell.angle_alpha   90.00
_cell.angle_beta   90.00
_cell.angle_gamma   90.00
#
_symmetry.space_group_name_H-M   'P 1'
#
loop_
_entity.id
_entity.type
_entity.pdbx_description
1 polymer ?
#
loop_
_entity_poly.entity_id
_entity_poly.type
_entity_poly.pdbx_seq_one_letter_code
_entity_poly.pdbx_strand_id
1 'polypeptide(L)'
;MTRTGTLWFALIGVLLAAALFAVASSPGLYAAPGAQDAPAQPDTPLGLSPLDSSADWKEIQATGVLTVGTSSGSPPFAFYDAAFNLDGFDVALMQAVADKLGLELAMVDYAFEGLPAALQLGEIDAIAAALTETAARAKAVDFSMPYYTSAEAILAPAGSPLTAVDLKTQDFAGIRIGVQRGTIYELWVKQFLVDAGRMPAANVQNFAREADIIQALEQERIDLALIDLLPAQEYLRQGGVQLAGEGQLAQQYAVAVRKGSSFLPYLNLALTQLQQDGTYDALVAKYLRADEQPAPPPTPAPPVPGCLDNMAYVADLTYDDNTAIPFVAPGQPFVKTWRVLNNGTCTWQKGYALTYAPMPGATPTNQMGGVPLVLSEAVQPGQTYDLSLNLVAPVQPGQYTGVWQMVNAQGQPFGQKVWVRVQVPIGPNPPPPPTATPIQGIDFTVDRTNIRSGECVNFRWNVTNVAAVFFYKEGQDFRQHGVAGQSGQNECPQHTTTYYLHVDKRDGTAVVPAITIYVQSDPDAPYIQSFSANPSRISAGACTTIGWQVLGQVTSVTIKRNGRSWWDGAPASGSQQDCLGQPGDYTYEIEARGPGGKTKQTVTVRVASQPGPTPTPTPFNPAPVPAVIDYFTVQPDQIMVGDCVNASWSVSAGVTRVEVRVDDTPVGRNLPFVSSQQLCPAAAPNSSVKFTLYAEGMTGTPPQSQDVYVQVLGPAPEPTATPAPPPTPVPEPPIIDYFSADNYNIQPGGCAYLSWNVSGWVDVVQLYRNGGYLTDVGANDGRSECLSDPGSYTYRLRAANSGGAEVTQELTITVEMMPGPIPTDEPLPPDPQPDPPAPEPEPDNPEEGASDGG
;
A
#
# COMPACT_ATOMS: atom_id res chain seq x y z
N MET A 1 56.41 -35.61 53.42
CA MET A 1 57.38 -34.75 52.70
C MET A 1 56.65 -33.46 52.37
N THR A 2 56.61 -32.47 53.27
CA THR A 2 57.46 -31.24 53.29
C THR A 2 57.40 -30.47 51.96
N ARG A 3 57.12 -29.16 51.86
CA ARG A 3 56.83 -28.09 52.83
C ARG A 3 56.42 -26.83 52.01
N THR A 4 55.33 -26.18 52.40
CA THR A 4 55.10 -24.71 52.59
C THR A 4 56.03 -23.63 51.99
N GLY A 5 55.44 -22.48 51.60
CA GLY A 5 56.04 -21.13 51.82
C GLY A 5 55.66 -20.03 50.80
N THR A 6 54.51 -19.34 50.89
CA THR A 6 54.22 -18.02 51.53
C THR A 6 54.80 -16.73 50.87
N LEU A 7 53.87 -15.84 50.49
CA LEU A 7 53.87 -14.36 50.31
C LEU A 7 55.03 -13.55 50.92
N TRP A 8 55.46 -12.43 50.31
CA TRP A 8 55.83 -11.16 51.00
C TRP A 8 55.76 -9.90 50.09
N PHE A 9 54.88 -8.95 50.51
CA PHE A 9 54.96 -7.47 50.61
C PHE A 9 55.42 -6.49 49.50
N ALA A 10 54.46 -5.62 49.12
CA ALA A 10 54.43 -4.14 49.06
C ALA A 10 55.71 -3.29 49.31
N LEU A 11 55.90 -2.22 48.53
CA LEU A 11 55.63 -0.79 48.89
C LEU A 11 56.20 0.22 47.86
N ILE A 12 55.34 1.17 47.45
CA ILE A 12 55.50 2.64 47.37
C ILE A 12 56.82 3.24 46.83
N GLY A 13 56.69 4.15 45.84
CA GLY A 13 57.71 5.16 45.53
C GLY A 13 57.38 6.05 44.34
N VAL A 14 56.64 7.14 44.59
CA VAL A 14 56.32 8.24 43.66
C VAL A 14 57.57 9.12 43.42
N LEU A 15 57.82 9.60 42.19
CA LEU A 15 58.08 11.02 41.83
C LEU A 15 58.89 11.20 40.52
N LEU A 16 58.24 11.88 39.56
CA LEU A 16 58.71 13.00 38.70
C LEU A 16 60.20 13.14 38.32
N ALA A 17 60.50 13.29 37.02
CA ALA A 17 60.80 14.58 36.38
C ALA A 17 61.26 14.46 34.90
N ALA A 18 60.93 15.48 34.13
CA ALA A 18 61.20 15.76 32.71
C ALA A 18 62.71 16.00 32.41
N ALA A 19 63.27 16.24 31.20
CA ALA A 19 62.80 16.66 29.88
C ALA A 19 63.99 16.70 28.87
N LEU A 20 63.69 16.85 27.55
CA LEU A 20 64.48 17.51 26.45
C LEU A 20 65.82 16.87 25.97
N PHE A 21 66.31 16.89 24.71
CA PHE A 21 65.86 17.17 23.33
C PHE A 21 67.06 16.88 22.35
N ALA A 22 66.78 16.59 21.07
CA ALA A 22 67.61 16.78 19.84
C ALA A 22 68.91 15.93 19.63
N VAL A 23 69.41 15.55 18.43
CA VAL A 23 69.47 16.17 17.09
C VAL A 23 69.56 15.11 15.97
N ALA A 24 69.13 15.55 14.78
CA ALA A 24 68.97 14.96 13.43
C ALA A 24 70.11 14.17 12.74
N SER A 25 69.72 13.40 11.71
CA SER A 25 70.25 13.51 10.33
C SER A 25 69.38 12.75 9.30
N SER A 26 69.04 13.42 8.19
CA SER A 26 68.42 12.88 6.95
C SER A 26 69.46 12.90 5.81
N PRO A 27 69.26 12.24 4.65
CA PRO A 27 68.55 12.84 3.47
C PRO A 27 67.80 11.78 2.62
N GLY A 28 66.97 12.02 1.59
CA GLY A 28 66.45 13.17 0.82
C GLY A 28 65.42 12.57 -0.20
N LEU A 29 64.24 13.17 -0.44
CA LEU A 29 63.87 14.23 -1.42
C LEU A 29 63.77 13.79 -2.90
N TYR A 30 62.53 13.78 -3.44
CA TYR A 30 62.06 14.69 -4.50
C TYR A 30 60.51 14.75 -4.53
N ALA A 31 59.96 15.90 -4.97
CA ALA A 31 58.75 16.55 -4.46
C ALA A 31 57.63 16.84 -5.50
N ALA A 32 56.37 16.91 -5.01
CA ALA A 32 55.21 17.87 -5.21
C ALA A 32 54.93 18.52 -6.61
N PRO A 33 53.70 19.00 -6.97
CA PRO A 33 52.70 19.70 -6.09
C PRO A 33 51.18 19.61 -6.47
N GLY A 34 50.31 20.26 -5.67
CA GLY A 34 49.06 20.86 -6.17
C GLY A 34 47.77 20.46 -5.47
N ALA A 35 47.32 21.27 -4.51
CA ALA A 35 45.93 21.28 -4.03
C ALA A 35 45.09 22.17 -4.96
N GLN A 36 44.00 21.62 -5.52
CA GLN A 36 42.89 22.35 -6.10
C GLN A 36 41.57 21.63 -5.76
N ASP A 37 40.62 22.44 -5.32
CA ASP A 37 39.20 22.24 -5.00
C ASP A 37 38.53 20.93 -5.44
N ALA A 38 38.04 20.16 -4.47
CA ALA A 38 37.01 19.15 -4.67
C ALA A 38 35.65 19.70 -4.16
N PRO A 39 34.55 19.55 -4.92
CA PRO A 39 33.27 20.17 -4.60
C PRO A 39 32.65 19.54 -3.34
N ALA A 40 31.94 20.37 -2.58
CA ALA A 40 31.15 19.96 -1.43
C ALA A 40 30.20 18.80 -1.80
N GLN A 41 30.30 17.67 -1.10
CA GLN A 41 29.25 16.66 -1.10
C GLN A 41 28.02 17.21 -0.38
N PRO A 42 26.79 17.01 -0.88
CA PRO A 42 25.60 17.29 -0.11
C PRO A 42 25.46 16.29 1.03
N ASP A 43 25.09 16.83 2.19
CA ASP A 43 24.94 16.18 3.48
C ASP A 43 24.15 14.86 3.43
N THR A 44 24.74 13.80 3.98
CA THR A 44 24.01 12.57 4.37
C THR A 44 23.57 12.74 5.83
N PRO A 45 22.27 12.87 6.14
CA PRO A 45 21.83 12.85 7.52
C PRO A 45 21.84 11.40 8.00
N LEU A 46 22.47 11.16 9.15
CA LEU A 46 22.60 9.88 9.89
C LEU A 46 23.85 9.05 9.53
N GLY A 47 25.01 9.49 10.03
CA GLY A 47 26.25 8.71 10.01
C GLY A 47 26.18 7.46 10.90
N LEU A 48 25.72 6.34 10.31
CA LEU A 48 25.85 4.99 10.87
C LEU A 48 26.77 4.16 9.97
N SER A 49 27.77 3.50 10.56
CA SER A 49 28.56 2.48 9.88
C SER A 49 27.73 1.20 9.77
N PRO A 50 27.67 0.51 8.60
CA PRO A 50 26.96 -0.75 8.47
C PRO A 50 27.57 -1.85 9.36
N LEU A 51 26.72 -2.65 10.02
CA LEU A 51 27.10 -3.93 10.63
C LEU A 51 27.67 -4.86 9.54
N ASP A 52 28.65 -5.71 9.87
CA ASP A 52 29.31 -6.61 8.91
C ASP A 52 28.35 -7.75 8.48
N SER A 53 27.65 -7.55 7.37
CA SER A 53 26.67 -8.49 6.80
C SER A 53 27.27 -9.82 6.33
N SER A 54 28.60 -9.94 6.26
CA SER A 54 29.27 -11.16 5.78
C SER A 54 29.20 -12.35 6.76
N ALA A 55 28.72 -12.14 7.99
CA ALA A 55 28.65 -13.15 9.05
C ALA A 55 27.21 -13.45 9.55
N ASP A 56 26.18 -12.83 8.97
CA ASP A 56 24.82 -12.87 9.49
C ASP A 56 24.19 -14.27 9.55
N TRP A 57 24.54 -15.20 8.66
CA TRP A 57 24.05 -16.57 8.75
C TRP A 57 24.51 -17.27 10.03
N LYS A 58 25.75 -17.04 10.46
CA LYS A 58 26.25 -17.61 11.72
C LYS A 58 25.54 -17.04 12.92
N GLU A 59 25.15 -15.77 12.85
CA GLU A 59 24.37 -15.10 13.89
C GLU A 59 22.97 -15.71 14.00
N ILE A 60 22.26 -15.84 12.87
CA ILE A 60 20.94 -16.50 12.81
C ILE A 60 21.02 -17.95 13.32
N GLN A 61 22.08 -18.68 12.97
CA GLN A 61 22.30 -20.03 13.50
C GLN A 61 22.60 -20.06 15.01
N ALA A 62 23.30 -19.05 15.52
CA ALA A 62 23.66 -18.97 16.93
C ALA A 62 22.46 -18.57 17.80
N THR A 63 21.57 -17.70 17.30
CA THR A 63 20.32 -17.36 17.97
C THR A 63 19.28 -18.47 17.84
N GLY A 64 19.32 -19.22 16.73
CA GLY A 64 18.31 -20.22 16.39
C GLY A 64 16.98 -19.60 15.95
N VAL A 65 16.94 -18.29 15.71
CA VAL A 65 15.73 -17.52 15.38
C VAL A 65 15.96 -16.75 14.09
N LEU A 66 15.04 -16.90 13.14
CA LEU A 66 14.96 -16.09 11.92
C LEU A 66 13.93 -14.97 12.15
N THR A 67 14.39 -13.73 12.23
CA THR A 67 13.50 -12.57 12.45
C THR A 67 13.11 -11.95 11.11
N VAL A 68 11.82 -11.92 10.77
CA VAL A 68 11.35 -11.48 9.46
C VAL A 68 10.37 -10.32 9.61
N GLY A 69 10.67 -9.21 8.93
CA GLY A 69 9.77 -8.07 8.83
C GLY A 69 8.69 -8.30 7.76
N THR A 70 7.45 -7.96 8.08
CA THR A 70 6.33 -7.90 7.14
C THR A 70 5.53 -6.61 7.28
N SER A 71 4.51 -6.41 6.44
CA SER A 71 3.51 -5.36 6.61
C SER A 71 2.11 -5.94 6.45
N SER A 72 1.33 -5.94 7.53
CA SER A 72 0.07 -6.72 7.62
C SER A 72 -1.14 -6.10 6.91
N GLY A 73 -0.95 -5.38 5.80
CA GLY A 73 -1.99 -4.61 5.11
C GLY A 73 -2.39 -5.15 3.73
N SER A 74 -1.80 -6.27 3.31
CA SER A 74 -1.83 -6.75 1.92
C SER A 74 -2.27 -8.23 1.86
N PRO A 75 -3.52 -8.56 2.27
CA PRO A 75 -4.06 -9.90 2.06
C PRO A 75 -4.05 -10.25 0.56
N PRO A 76 -3.78 -11.50 0.16
CA PRO A 76 -3.60 -12.69 0.98
C PRO A 76 -2.16 -12.93 1.47
N PHE A 77 -1.21 -12.00 1.25
CA PHE A 77 0.21 -12.20 1.55
C PHE A 77 0.54 -12.05 3.03
N ALA A 78 0.08 -10.97 3.67
CA ALA A 78 0.22 -10.76 5.11
C ALA A 78 -0.96 -9.95 5.65
N PHE A 79 -1.66 -10.50 6.63
CA PHE A 79 -2.80 -9.89 7.30
C PHE A 79 -2.98 -10.48 8.70
N TYR A 80 -3.81 -9.87 9.54
CA TYR A 80 -4.22 -10.49 10.79
C TYR A 80 -5.48 -11.33 10.56
N ASP A 81 -5.46 -12.60 10.98
CA ASP A 81 -6.62 -13.46 10.95
C ASP A 81 -7.71 -13.00 11.95
N ALA A 82 -8.85 -13.70 11.98
CA ALA A 82 -9.94 -13.37 12.89
C ALA A 82 -9.57 -13.50 14.39
N ALA A 83 -8.51 -14.23 14.72
CA ALA A 83 -7.97 -14.38 16.07
C ALA A 83 -6.83 -13.39 16.37
N PHE A 84 -6.54 -12.47 15.45
CA PHE A 84 -5.48 -11.47 15.52
C PHE A 84 -4.06 -12.07 15.52
N ASN A 85 -3.89 -13.24 14.92
CA ASN A 85 -2.57 -13.77 14.59
C ASN A 85 -2.17 -13.27 13.22
N LEU A 86 -0.90 -12.96 13.05
CA LEU A 86 -0.35 -12.66 11.74
C LEU A 86 -0.39 -13.95 10.88
N ASP A 87 -1.07 -13.89 9.75
CA ASP A 87 -1.29 -14.99 8.80
C ASP A 87 -1.17 -14.46 7.36
N GLY A 88 -1.12 -15.37 6.40
CA GLY A 88 -0.99 -15.06 4.98
C GLY A 88 0.13 -15.86 4.31
N PHE A 89 0.20 -15.75 2.99
CA PHE A 89 1.15 -16.50 2.19
C PHE A 89 2.61 -16.23 2.55
N ASP A 90 3.01 -14.96 2.74
CA ASP A 90 4.40 -14.60 3.07
C ASP A 90 4.78 -15.13 4.46
N VAL A 91 3.84 -15.03 5.41
CA VAL A 91 4.00 -15.55 6.77
C VAL A 91 4.19 -17.07 6.74
N ALA A 92 3.33 -17.77 6.02
CA ALA A 92 3.37 -19.23 5.92
C ALA A 92 4.58 -19.75 5.13
N LEU A 93 4.99 -19.04 4.08
CA LEU A 93 6.20 -19.34 3.31
C LEU A 93 7.45 -19.21 4.17
N MET A 94 7.56 -18.12 4.93
CA MET A 94 8.71 -17.90 5.82
C MET A 94 8.73 -18.86 7.01
N GLN A 95 7.57 -19.31 7.48
CA GLN A 95 7.48 -20.41 8.45
C GLN A 95 8.04 -21.71 7.88
N ALA A 96 7.64 -22.08 6.66
CA ALA A 96 8.14 -23.28 6.01
C ALA A 96 9.66 -23.20 5.73
N VAL A 97 10.19 -22.01 5.43
CA VAL A 97 11.63 -21.76 5.29
C VAL A 97 12.35 -21.95 6.63
N ALA A 98 11.85 -21.34 7.71
CA ALA A 98 12.44 -21.48 9.04
C ALA A 98 12.46 -22.96 9.48
N ASP A 99 11.37 -23.69 9.27
CA ASP A 99 11.26 -25.12 9.57
C ASP A 99 12.29 -25.95 8.78
N LYS A 100 12.46 -25.68 7.48
CA LYS A 100 13.47 -26.34 6.63
C LYS A 100 14.89 -26.12 7.12
N LEU A 101 15.17 -24.93 7.64
CA LEU A 101 16.48 -24.55 8.15
C LEU A 101 16.71 -24.96 9.62
N GLY A 102 15.68 -25.46 10.30
CA GLY A 102 15.73 -25.83 11.72
C GLY A 102 15.80 -24.63 12.66
N LEU A 103 15.14 -23.53 12.29
CA LEU A 103 15.09 -22.26 13.03
C LEU A 103 13.67 -21.99 13.54
N GLU A 104 13.56 -21.21 14.61
CA GLU A 104 12.30 -20.63 15.05
C GLU A 104 12.00 -19.35 14.22
N LEU A 105 10.75 -19.13 13.82
CA LEU A 105 10.37 -17.92 13.10
C LEU A 105 9.86 -16.85 14.07
N ALA A 106 10.38 -15.62 13.93
CA ALA A 106 9.82 -14.44 14.57
C ALA A 106 9.36 -13.44 13.52
N MET A 107 8.05 -13.39 13.25
CA MET A 107 7.47 -12.37 12.36
C MET A 107 7.24 -11.06 13.11
N VAL A 108 7.60 -9.94 12.48
CA VAL A 108 7.44 -8.60 13.04
C VAL A 108 6.74 -7.70 12.02
N ASP A 109 5.62 -7.11 12.41
CA ASP A 109 4.84 -6.22 11.56
C ASP A 109 5.33 -4.77 11.66
N TYR A 110 5.64 -4.17 10.51
CA TYR A 110 6.07 -2.78 10.34
C TYR A 110 5.19 -2.06 9.31
N ALA A 111 5.23 -0.72 9.34
CA ALA A 111 4.80 0.05 8.17
C ALA A 111 5.74 -0.26 6.99
N PHE A 112 5.19 -0.42 5.79
CA PHE A 112 5.91 -0.90 4.61
C PHE A 112 7.19 -0.09 4.32
N GLU A 113 7.12 1.25 4.44
CA GLU A 113 8.24 2.16 4.23
C GLU A 113 9.36 2.02 5.27
N GLY A 114 9.06 1.45 6.45
CA GLY A 114 10.02 1.25 7.53
C GLY A 114 10.86 -0.02 7.39
N LEU A 115 10.41 -0.99 6.59
CA LEU A 115 11.05 -2.30 6.43
C LEU A 115 12.53 -2.20 5.99
N PRO A 116 12.91 -1.38 5.00
CA PRO A 116 14.32 -1.27 4.60
C PRO A 116 15.22 -0.75 5.72
N ALA A 117 14.73 0.19 6.54
CA ALA A 117 15.50 0.74 7.65
C ALA A 117 15.67 -0.29 8.78
N ALA A 118 14.61 -1.03 9.12
CA ALA A 118 14.68 -2.13 10.10
C ALA A 118 15.70 -3.20 9.68
N LEU A 119 15.73 -3.56 8.39
CA LEU A 119 16.68 -4.52 7.83
C LEU A 119 18.13 -4.00 7.88
N GLN A 120 18.35 -2.72 7.56
CA GLN A 120 19.68 -2.09 7.62
C GLN A 120 20.21 -1.95 9.05
N LEU A 121 19.32 -1.67 10.01
CA LEU A 121 19.65 -1.55 11.43
C LEU A 121 19.87 -2.91 12.11
N GLY A 122 19.55 -4.02 11.44
CA GLY A 122 19.67 -5.37 11.99
C GLY A 122 18.55 -5.74 12.97
N GLU A 123 17.43 -5.01 12.96
CA GLU A 123 16.25 -5.37 13.77
C GLU A 123 15.52 -6.60 13.22
N ILE A 124 15.66 -6.84 11.91
CA ILE A 124 15.14 -8.00 11.18
C ILE A 124 16.24 -8.57 10.27
N ASP A 125 16.16 -9.86 9.97
CA ASP A 125 17.10 -10.59 9.10
C ASP A 125 16.67 -10.60 7.63
N ALA A 126 15.35 -10.59 7.41
CA ALA A 126 14.75 -10.60 6.08
C ALA A 126 13.44 -9.80 6.04
N ILE A 127 13.00 -9.42 4.84
CA ILE A 127 11.70 -8.80 4.57
C ILE A 127 10.88 -9.72 3.66
N ALA A 128 9.69 -10.12 4.12
CA ALA A 128 8.68 -10.83 3.33
C ALA A 128 7.34 -10.08 3.45
N ALA A 129 7.02 -9.28 2.44
CA ALA A 129 5.90 -8.34 2.46
C ALA A 129 5.42 -8.00 1.04
N ALA A 130 5.23 -8.99 0.16
CA ALA A 130 4.94 -8.81 -1.27
C ALA A 130 5.94 -7.85 -1.95
N LEU A 131 7.21 -7.92 -1.54
CA LEU A 131 8.19 -6.90 -1.88
C LEU A 131 8.70 -7.10 -3.32
N THR A 132 8.39 -6.15 -4.21
CA THR A 132 8.90 -6.21 -5.59
C THR A 132 10.43 -6.02 -5.68
N GLU A 133 11.11 -6.94 -6.36
CA GLU A 133 12.51 -6.77 -6.77
C GLU A 133 12.64 -5.67 -7.82
N THR A 134 13.53 -4.70 -7.58
CA THR A 134 13.88 -3.68 -8.57
C THR A 134 15.36 -3.39 -8.56
N ALA A 135 15.92 -2.95 -9.70
CA ALA A 135 17.32 -2.55 -9.79
C ALA A 135 17.69 -1.42 -8.81
N ALA A 136 16.74 -0.55 -8.46
CA ALA A 136 16.95 0.51 -7.47
C ALA A 136 17.10 -0.07 -6.05
N ARG A 137 16.19 -0.96 -5.64
CA ARG A 137 16.27 -1.62 -4.33
C ARG A 137 17.48 -2.54 -4.23
N ALA A 138 17.85 -3.22 -5.31
CA ALA A 138 19.02 -4.10 -5.39
C ALA A 138 20.36 -3.37 -5.17
N LYS A 139 20.39 -2.03 -5.19
CA LYS A 139 21.58 -1.26 -4.76
C LYS A 139 21.77 -1.27 -3.24
N ALA A 140 20.70 -1.41 -2.47
CA ALA A 140 20.68 -1.29 -1.02
C ALA A 140 20.48 -2.64 -0.29
N VAL A 141 19.84 -3.62 -0.95
CA VAL A 141 19.56 -4.96 -0.42
C VAL A 141 19.92 -6.02 -1.45
N ASP A 142 19.96 -7.29 -1.03
CA ASP A 142 19.95 -8.43 -1.95
C ASP A 142 18.59 -9.14 -1.89
N PHE A 143 18.19 -9.78 -2.99
CA PHE A 143 16.90 -10.47 -3.12
C PHE A 143 17.09 -11.97 -3.30
N SER A 144 16.15 -12.74 -2.75
CA SER A 144 15.98 -14.17 -3.05
C SER A 144 15.61 -14.39 -4.53
N MET A 145 15.56 -15.65 -4.96
CA MET A 145 14.80 -15.99 -6.15
C MET A 145 13.34 -15.51 -5.99
N PRO A 146 12.70 -15.02 -7.06
CA PRO A 146 11.30 -14.64 -7.01
C PRO A 146 10.42 -15.81 -6.57
N TYR A 147 9.50 -15.56 -5.65
CA TYR A 147 8.57 -16.57 -5.15
C TYR A 147 7.14 -16.35 -5.66
N TYR A 148 6.81 -15.21 -6.25
CA TYR A 148 5.51 -14.95 -6.85
C TYR A 148 5.65 -13.90 -7.95
N THR A 149 4.95 -14.09 -9.07
CA THR A 149 4.82 -13.07 -10.13
C THR A 149 3.47 -12.41 -9.99
N SER A 150 3.50 -11.10 -9.78
CA SER A 150 2.30 -10.27 -9.64
C SER A 150 2.24 -9.25 -10.76
N ALA A 151 1.16 -8.49 -10.75
CA ALA A 151 1.04 -7.26 -11.49
C ALA A 151 0.35 -6.22 -10.60
N GLU A 152 0.29 -4.99 -11.06
CA GLU A 152 -0.54 -3.96 -10.46
C GLU A 152 -2.01 -4.12 -10.87
N ALA A 153 -2.86 -3.64 -10.00
CA ALA A 153 -4.19 -3.18 -10.35
C ALA A 153 -4.26 -1.66 -10.17
N ILE A 154 -4.92 -1.03 -11.12
CA ILE A 154 -5.38 0.35 -11.04
C ILE A 154 -6.82 0.27 -10.59
N LEU A 155 -7.08 0.73 -9.38
CA LEU A 155 -8.42 0.82 -8.86
C LEU A 155 -8.93 2.24 -9.04
N ALA A 156 -10.18 2.37 -9.42
CA ALA A 156 -10.92 3.62 -9.39
C ALA A 156 -12.05 3.51 -8.36
N PRO A 157 -12.63 4.64 -7.91
CA PRO A 157 -13.87 4.60 -7.15
C PRO A 157 -14.92 3.82 -7.95
N ALA A 158 -15.76 3.04 -7.27
CA ALA A 158 -16.83 2.31 -7.94
C ALA A 158 -17.71 3.27 -8.77
N GLY A 159 -17.96 2.94 -10.03
CA GLY A 159 -18.74 3.79 -10.94
C GLY A 159 -18.00 4.99 -11.52
N SER A 160 -16.69 5.13 -11.26
CA SER A 160 -15.85 6.13 -11.92
C SER A 160 -15.90 5.96 -13.45
N PRO A 161 -15.91 7.06 -14.23
CA PRO A 161 -15.78 6.99 -15.68
C PRO A 161 -14.39 6.54 -16.12
N LEU A 162 -13.39 6.60 -15.22
CA LEU A 162 -12.05 6.08 -15.45
C LEU A 162 -12.12 4.55 -15.43
N THR A 163 -12.25 4.00 -16.63
CA THR A 163 -12.26 2.58 -16.93
C THR A 163 -11.25 2.33 -18.06
N ALA A 164 -10.61 1.16 -18.08
CA ALA A 164 -9.52 0.85 -19.01
C ALA A 164 -8.38 1.91 -19.02
N VAL A 165 -8.00 2.42 -17.84
CA VAL A 165 -6.89 3.36 -17.66
C VAL A 165 -5.60 2.70 -18.14
N ASP A 166 -4.97 3.31 -19.13
CA ASP A 166 -3.63 2.97 -19.60
C ASP A 166 -2.61 3.96 -19.00
N LEU A 167 -1.72 3.46 -18.14
CA LEU A 167 -0.70 4.25 -17.44
C LEU A 167 0.22 5.01 -18.42
N LYS A 168 0.37 4.55 -19.66
CA LYS A 168 1.23 5.20 -20.66
C LYS A 168 0.49 6.30 -21.40
N THR A 169 -0.78 6.11 -21.74
CA THR A 169 -1.50 6.99 -22.68
C THR A 169 -2.57 7.87 -22.02
N GLN A 170 -3.02 7.56 -20.80
CA GLN A 170 -4.01 8.35 -20.06
C GLN A 170 -3.49 9.78 -19.78
N ASP A 171 -4.38 10.77 -19.89
CA ASP A 171 -4.12 12.13 -19.41
C ASP A 171 -4.31 12.19 -17.88
N PHE A 172 -3.23 12.56 -17.19
CA PHE A 172 -3.13 12.59 -15.74
C PHE A 172 -3.08 14.01 -15.17
N ALA A 173 -3.13 15.06 -15.99
CA ALA A 173 -2.93 16.44 -15.53
C ALA A 173 -3.97 16.86 -14.46
N GLY A 174 -5.20 16.34 -14.57
CA GLY A 174 -6.30 16.55 -13.62
C GLY A 174 -6.60 15.38 -12.68
N ILE A 175 -5.87 14.26 -12.80
CA ILE A 175 -6.13 13.04 -12.02
C ILE A 175 -5.30 13.08 -10.74
N ARG A 176 -5.90 12.71 -9.61
CA ARG A 176 -5.23 12.49 -8.31
C ARG A 176 -4.96 11.01 -8.12
N ILE A 177 -3.73 10.63 -7.79
CA ILE A 177 -3.36 9.23 -7.61
C ILE A 177 -2.93 8.99 -6.17
N GLY A 178 -3.45 7.91 -5.57
CA GLY A 178 -3.00 7.39 -4.30
C GLY A 178 -2.09 6.18 -4.44
N VAL A 179 -1.03 6.16 -3.66
CA VAL A 179 -0.02 5.10 -3.63
C VAL A 179 0.47 4.89 -2.20
N GLN A 180 0.91 3.68 -1.88
CA GLN A 180 1.51 3.41 -0.58
C GLN A 180 2.97 3.88 -0.56
N ARG A 181 3.37 4.54 0.52
CA ARG A 181 4.74 5.00 0.73
C ARG A 181 5.74 3.85 0.67
N GLY A 182 6.87 4.09 0.02
CA GLY A 182 7.96 3.14 -0.13
C GLY A 182 7.72 2.07 -1.20
N THR A 183 6.54 2.01 -1.83
CA THR A 183 6.25 1.06 -2.91
C THR A 183 6.85 1.50 -4.24
N ILE A 184 6.90 0.57 -5.21
CA ILE A 184 7.33 0.88 -6.57
C ILE A 184 6.35 1.83 -7.27
N TYR A 185 5.08 1.85 -6.84
CA TYR A 185 4.03 2.69 -7.41
C TYR A 185 4.24 4.16 -7.10
N GLU A 186 4.69 4.50 -5.89
CA GLU A 186 5.11 5.86 -5.54
C GLU A 186 6.24 6.34 -6.45
N LEU A 187 7.27 5.51 -6.64
CA LEU A 187 8.40 5.84 -7.51
C LEU A 187 7.96 6.00 -8.96
N TRP A 188 7.10 5.10 -9.45
CA TRP A 188 6.61 5.12 -10.82
C TRP A 188 5.79 6.38 -11.11
N VAL A 189 4.82 6.70 -10.25
CA VAL A 189 3.97 7.90 -10.38
C VAL A 189 4.83 9.17 -10.33
N LYS A 190 5.79 9.22 -9.40
CA LYS A 190 6.72 10.36 -9.31
C LYS A 190 7.54 10.53 -10.59
N GLN A 191 8.18 9.47 -11.08
CA GLN A 191 9.11 9.56 -12.20
C GLN A 191 8.40 9.79 -13.54
N PHE A 192 7.35 9.04 -13.81
CA PHE A 192 6.74 8.97 -15.14
C PHE A 192 5.52 9.87 -15.31
N LEU A 193 4.91 10.34 -14.22
CA LEU A 193 3.81 11.31 -14.29
C LEU A 193 4.27 12.70 -13.82
N VAL A 194 4.84 12.82 -12.63
CA VAL A 194 5.19 14.13 -12.06
C VAL A 194 6.42 14.76 -12.71
N ASP A 195 7.57 14.08 -12.65
CA ASP A 195 8.83 14.63 -13.15
C ASP A 195 8.83 14.78 -14.69
N ALA A 196 8.00 13.97 -15.39
CA ALA A 196 7.74 14.08 -16.82
C ALA A 196 6.76 15.22 -17.19
N GLY A 197 6.22 15.95 -16.20
CA GLY A 197 5.30 17.08 -16.42
C GLY A 197 3.89 16.70 -16.86
N ARG A 198 3.50 15.42 -16.76
CA ARG A 198 2.17 14.91 -17.13
C ARG A 198 1.16 14.99 -15.99
N MET A 199 1.62 15.19 -14.76
CA MET A 199 0.79 15.37 -13.57
C MET A 199 1.44 16.39 -12.62
N PRO A 200 0.68 17.31 -12.00
CA PRO A 200 1.19 18.14 -10.91
C PRO A 200 1.59 17.31 -9.69
N ALA A 201 2.73 17.62 -9.06
CA ALA A 201 3.18 16.91 -7.85
C ALA A 201 2.14 16.90 -6.72
N ALA A 202 1.30 17.94 -6.63
CA ALA A 202 0.25 18.07 -5.63
C ALA A 202 -0.90 17.05 -5.79
N ASN A 203 -1.00 16.39 -6.95
CA ASN A 203 -2.03 15.39 -7.23
C ASN A 203 -1.62 13.98 -6.79
N VAL A 204 -0.39 13.78 -6.32
CA VAL A 204 0.06 12.48 -5.78
C VAL A 204 -0.15 12.48 -4.27
N GLN A 205 -0.89 11.50 -3.76
CA GLN A 205 -1.11 11.32 -2.34
C GLN A 205 -0.50 10.00 -1.84
N ASN A 206 0.39 10.14 -0.87
CA ASN A 206 1.16 9.05 -0.32
C ASN A 206 0.57 8.58 1.01
N PHE A 207 0.24 7.29 1.11
CA PHE A 207 -0.39 6.69 2.29
C PHE A 207 0.52 5.68 2.99
N ALA A 208 0.33 5.50 4.30
CA ALA A 208 1.11 4.52 5.05
C ALA A 208 0.60 3.07 4.84
N ARG A 209 -0.72 2.89 4.68
CA ARG A 209 -1.37 1.58 4.52
C ARG A 209 -2.23 1.55 3.26
N GLU A 210 -2.32 0.39 2.62
CA GLU A 210 -3.18 0.17 1.45
C GLU A 210 -4.65 0.46 1.74
N ALA A 211 -5.15 0.03 2.90
CA ALA A 211 -6.52 0.32 3.35
C ALA A 211 -6.82 1.83 3.39
N ASP A 212 -5.82 2.68 3.68
CA ASP A 212 -5.99 4.14 3.67
C ASP A 212 -6.09 4.69 2.23
N ILE A 213 -5.43 4.03 1.26
CA ILE A 213 -5.53 4.35 -0.18
C ILE A 213 -6.92 3.98 -0.67
N ILE A 214 -7.37 2.76 -0.37
CA ILE A 214 -8.70 2.28 -0.75
C ILE A 214 -9.77 3.19 -0.13
N GLN A 215 -9.63 3.55 1.14
CA GLN A 215 -10.51 4.52 1.77
C GLN A 215 -10.47 5.89 1.09
N ALA A 216 -9.30 6.38 0.65
CA ALA A 216 -9.20 7.65 -0.07
C ALA A 216 -9.80 7.59 -1.47
N LEU A 217 -9.73 6.42 -2.12
CA LEU A 217 -10.30 6.13 -3.42
C LEU A 217 -11.82 6.04 -3.33
N GLU A 218 -12.34 5.25 -2.39
CA GLU A 218 -13.75 5.23 -2.05
C GLU A 218 -14.26 6.63 -1.73
N GLN A 219 -13.47 7.43 -1.00
CA GLN A 219 -13.86 8.80 -0.64
C GLN A 219 -13.72 9.84 -1.77
N GLU A 220 -13.35 9.40 -2.98
CA GLU A 220 -13.02 10.24 -4.13
C GLU A 220 -12.02 11.38 -3.78
N ARG A 221 -11.18 11.19 -2.75
CA ARG A 221 -10.09 12.10 -2.41
C ARG A 221 -8.91 11.96 -3.36
N ILE A 222 -8.82 10.78 -3.96
CA ILE A 222 -7.99 10.43 -5.10
C ILE A 222 -8.90 9.82 -6.16
N ASP A 223 -8.50 9.88 -7.42
CA ASP A 223 -9.26 9.39 -8.57
C ASP A 223 -8.83 7.98 -8.98
N LEU A 224 -7.57 7.61 -8.72
CA LEU A 224 -7.03 6.27 -8.94
C LEU A 224 -6.14 5.84 -7.78
N ALA A 225 -6.17 4.54 -7.44
CA ALA A 225 -5.19 3.89 -6.59
C ALA A 225 -4.35 2.94 -7.45
N LEU A 226 -3.04 2.92 -7.21
CA LEU A 226 -2.14 1.96 -7.83
C LEU A 226 -1.59 1.05 -6.73
N ILE A 227 -2.04 -0.22 -6.72
CA ILE A 227 -1.67 -1.24 -5.74
C ILE A 227 -1.47 -2.61 -6.40
N ASP A 228 -1.02 -3.60 -5.64
CA ASP A 228 -0.78 -4.97 -6.12
C ASP A 228 -2.10 -5.71 -6.47
N LEU A 229 -2.07 -6.57 -7.50
CA LEU A 229 -3.27 -7.20 -8.07
C LEU A 229 -4.02 -8.13 -7.10
N LEU A 230 -3.36 -9.03 -6.36
CA LEU A 230 -4.08 -9.92 -5.43
C LEU A 230 -4.69 -9.16 -4.23
N PRO A 231 -3.98 -8.22 -3.58
CA PRO A 231 -4.61 -7.32 -2.61
C PRO A 231 -5.76 -6.53 -3.22
N ALA A 232 -5.59 -6.00 -4.44
CA ALA A 232 -6.68 -5.34 -5.15
C ALA A 232 -7.88 -6.26 -5.38
N GLN A 233 -7.67 -7.53 -5.72
CA GLN A 233 -8.76 -8.51 -5.88
C GLN A 233 -9.49 -8.77 -4.56
N GLU A 234 -8.79 -8.72 -3.44
CA GLU A 234 -9.42 -8.80 -2.12
C GLU A 234 -10.27 -7.55 -1.83
N TYR A 235 -9.77 -6.34 -2.12
CA TYR A 235 -10.57 -5.11 -2.04
C TYR A 235 -11.73 -5.08 -3.04
N LEU A 236 -11.55 -5.61 -4.25
CA LEU A 236 -12.62 -5.78 -5.25
C LEU A 236 -13.69 -6.77 -4.77
N ARG A 237 -13.30 -7.84 -4.07
CA ARG A 237 -14.24 -8.76 -3.41
C ARG A 237 -15.00 -8.08 -2.28
N GLN A 238 -14.34 -7.23 -1.50
CA GLN A 238 -14.95 -6.45 -0.42
C GLN A 238 -15.91 -5.37 -0.96
N GLY A 239 -15.63 -4.81 -2.14
CA GLY A 239 -16.44 -3.80 -2.82
C GLY A 239 -15.96 -2.37 -2.56
N GLY A 240 -16.69 -1.36 -3.04
CA GLY A 240 -16.36 0.07 -2.85
C GLY A 240 -15.41 0.67 -3.89
N VAL A 241 -14.63 -0.18 -4.56
CA VAL A 241 -13.72 0.17 -5.65
C VAL A 241 -14.02 -0.68 -6.88
N GLN A 242 -13.63 -0.21 -8.06
CA GLN A 242 -13.71 -0.99 -9.30
C GLN A 242 -12.34 -1.08 -9.96
N LEU A 243 -12.18 -2.12 -10.77
CA LEU A 243 -10.99 -2.28 -11.58
C LEU A 243 -11.03 -1.26 -12.73
N ALA A 244 -10.08 -0.33 -12.72
CA ALA A 244 -9.90 0.65 -13.77
C ALA A 244 -8.85 0.19 -14.79
N GLY A 245 -7.96 -0.71 -14.41
CA GLY A 245 -6.97 -1.34 -15.28
C GLY A 245 -6.11 -2.30 -14.47
N GLU A 246 -5.35 -3.16 -15.12
CA GLU A 246 -4.40 -4.07 -14.46
C GLU A 246 -3.35 -4.54 -15.47
N GLY A 247 -2.27 -5.15 -14.97
CA GLY A 247 -1.40 -5.97 -15.79
C GLY A 247 -0.43 -5.21 -16.68
N GLN A 248 -0.18 -3.93 -16.43
CA GLN A 248 0.69 -3.06 -17.23
C GLN A 248 2.10 -2.93 -16.64
N LEU A 249 2.26 -3.27 -15.36
CA LEU A 249 3.48 -3.29 -14.57
C LEU A 249 3.69 -4.69 -13.98
N ALA A 250 4.35 -5.58 -14.72
CA ALA A 250 4.73 -6.89 -14.21
C ALA A 250 5.71 -6.76 -13.02
N GLN A 251 5.50 -7.58 -11.99
CA GLN A 251 6.26 -7.55 -10.75
C GLN A 251 6.77 -8.95 -10.38
N GLN A 252 7.97 -9.00 -9.83
CA GLN A 252 8.53 -10.19 -9.21
C GLN A 252 8.68 -9.93 -7.71
N TYR A 253 7.93 -10.67 -6.89
CA TYR A 253 8.07 -10.62 -5.44
C TYR A 253 9.19 -11.54 -4.99
N ALA A 254 10.08 -11.01 -4.17
CA ALA A 254 11.22 -11.71 -3.61
C ALA A 254 11.42 -11.30 -2.15
N VAL A 255 12.02 -12.20 -1.37
CA VAL A 255 12.42 -11.90 0.01
C VAL A 255 13.69 -11.06 -0.04
N ALA A 256 13.71 -9.91 0.62
CA ALA A 256 14.90 -9.07 0.71
C ALA A 256 15.71 -9.38 1.97
N VAL A 257 17.04 -9.36 1.84
CA VAL A 257 18.01 -9.49 2.93
C VAL A 257 19.06 -8.38 2.82
N ARG A 258 19.87 -8.19 3.86
CA ARG A 258 20.94 -7.19 3.83
C ARG A 258 21.87 -7.40 2.63
N LYS A 259 22.41 -6.30 2.09
CA LYS A 259 23.39 -6.36 1.01
C LYS A 259 24.61 -7.20 1.44
N GLY A 260 25.01 -8.15 0.62
CA GLY A 260 26.10 -9.09 0.89
C GLY A 260 25.78 -10.16 1.94
N SER A 261 24.50 -10.35 2.28
CA SER A 261 24.07 -11.31 3.30
C SER A 261 24.57 -12.73 2.99
N SER A 262 25.23 -13.34 3.98
CA SER A 262 25.66 -14.73 3.92
C SER A 262 24.51 -15.72 4.10
N PHE A 263 23.33 -15.26 4.53
CA PHE A 263 22.10 -16.06 4.67
C PHE A 263 21.40 -16.35 3.32
N LEU A 264 21.53 -15.45 2.34
CA LEU A 264 20.81 -15.53 1.06
C LEU A 264 20.88 -16.90 0.33
N PRO A 265 22.03 -17.59 0.23
CA PRO A 265 22.10 -18.89 -0.44
C PRO A 265 21.27 -19.98 0.26
N TYR A 266 21.16 -19.92 1.60
CA TYR A 266 20.38 -20.87 2.38
C TYR A 266 18.88 -20.60 2.27
N LEU A 267 18.49 -19.33 2.20
CA LEU A 267 17.12 -18.92 1.90
C LEU A 267 16.67 -19.44 0.53
N ASN A 268 17.46 -19.21 -0.53
CA ASN A 268 17.14 -19.69 -1.88
C ASN A 268 17.05 -21.20 -1.97
N LEU A 269 17.91 -21.91 -1.25
CA LEU A 269 17.86 -23.36 -1.15
C LEU A 269 16.60 -23.86 -0.47
N ALA A 270 16.21 -23.25 0.65
CA ALA A 270 14.98 -23.61 1.35
C ALA A 270 13.76 -23.38 0.45
N LEU A 271 13.67 -22.22 -0.21
CA LEU A 271 12.60 -21.92 -1.18
C LEU A 271 12.54 -22.95 -2.31
N THR A 272 13.70 -23.32 -2.88
CA THR A 272 13.78 -24.37 -3.91
C THR A 272 13.29 -25.72 -3.41
N GLN A 273 13.66 -26.11 -2.19
CA GLN A 273 13.23 -27.40 -1.61
C GLN A 273 11.72 -27.42 -1.35
N LEU A 274 11.14 -26.31 -0.90
CA LEU A 274 9.70 -26.17 -0.70
C LEU A 274 8.91 -26.25 -2.01
N GLN A 275 9.49 -25.76 -3.12
CA GLN A 275 8.92 -25.96 -4.45
C GLN A 275 8.99 -27.42 -4.89
N GLN A 276 10.13 -28.09 -4.67
CA GLN A 276 10.32 -29.48 -5.09
C GLN A 276 9.49 -30.50 -4.31
N ASP A 277 9.24 -30.26 -3.03
CA ASP A 277 8.49 -31.19 -2.18
C ASP A 277 6.97 -30.92 -2.17
N GLY A 278 6.50 -29.93 -2.93
CA GLY A 278 5.08 -29.56 -3.08
C GLY A 278 4.52 -28.71 -1.94
N THR A 279 5.33 -28.35 -0.93
CA THR A 279 4.89 -27.47 0.16
C THR A 279 4.50 -26.09 -0.37
N TYR A 280 5.30 -25.52 -1.28
CA TYR A 280 4.99 -24.24 -1.91
C TYR A 280 3.65 -24.29 -2.65
N ASP A 281 3.39 -25.33 -3.45
CA ASP A 281 2.13 -25.48 -4.18
C ASP A 281 0.92 -25.58 -3.23
N ALA A 282 1.07 -26.27 -2.10
CA ALA A 282 0.04 -26.35 -1.07
C ALA A 282 -0.23 -24.99 -0.42
N LEU A 283 0.81 -24.18 -0.17
CA LEU A 283 0.65 -22.81 0.34
C LEU A 283 -0.01 -21.90 -0.70
N VAL A 284 0.37 -22.00 -1.97
CA VAL A 284 -0.29 -21.28 -3.07
C VAL A 284 -1.76 -21.68 -3.16
N ALA A 285 -2.07 -22.97 -3.09
CA ALA A 285 -3.45 -23.46 -3.09
C ALA A 285 -4.25 -22.92 -1.89
N LYS A 286 -3.66 -22.90 -0.70
CA LYS A 286 -4.32 -22.45 0.53
C LYS A 286 -4.59 -20.94 0.55
N TYR A 287 -3.61 -20.13 0.15
CA TYR A 287 -3.66 -18.68 0.35
C TYR A 287 -3.94 -17.90 -0.94
N LEU A 288 -3.41 -18.36 -2.08
CA LEU A 288 -3.44 -17.61 -3.34
C LEU A 288 -4.48 -18.16 -4.34
N ARG A 289 -5.06 -19.34 -4.09
CA ARG A 289 -6.17 -19.91 -4.88
C ARG A 289 -7.43 -20.06 -4.02
N ALA A 290 -8.23 -19.01 -3.92
CA ALA A 290 -9.48 -19.02 -3.15
C ALA A 290 -10.66 -19.74 -3.86
N ASP A 291 -10.39 -20.86 -4.56
CA ASP A 291 -11.43 -21.62 -5.29
C ASP A 291 -11.55 -23.11 -4.85
N GLU A 292 -10.68 -23.68 -4.01
CA GLU A 292 -10.81 -25.10 -3.62
C GLU A 292 -10.32 -25.44 -2.20
N GLN A 293 -11.11 -25.21 -1.14
CA GLN A 293 -11.08 -26.13 0.02
C GLN A 293 -12.35 -26.12 0.91
N PRO A 294 -13.16 -27.20 0.94
CA PRO A 294 -14.17 -27.50 1.96
C PRO A 294 -13.62 -28.40 3.11
N ALA A 295 -14.27 -28.42 4.29
CA ALA A 295 -13.89 -29.23 5.47
C ALA A 295 -14.21 -30.76 5.34
N PRO A 296 -13.51 -31.70 6.04
CA PRO A 296 -13.72 -33.17 5.90
C PRO A 296 -14.55 -33.82 7.05
N PRO A 297 -15.00 -35.10 6.99
CA PRO A 297 -15.39 -36.00 5.87
C PRO A 297 -16.85 -36.58 6.08
N PRO A 298 -17.55 -37.26 5.11
CA PRO A 298 -17.15 -38.55 4.52
C PRO A 298 -17.28 -38.61 2.98
N THR A 299 -16.38 -39.34 2.32
CA THR A 299 -16.50 -39.72 0.89
C THR A 299 -17.61 -40.81 0.77
N PRO A 300 -18.45 -40.89 -0.30
CA PRO A 300 -18.18 -40.50 -1.69
C PRO A 300 -19.33 -39.84 -2.50
N ALA A 301 -18.93 -39.41 -3.70
CA ALA A 301 -19.67 -39.15 -4.95
C ALA A 301 -19.90 -37.67 -5.33
N PRO A 302 -19.58 -37.26 -6.57
CA PRO A 302 -19.50 -35.85 -6.97
C PRO A 302 -20.89 -35.28 -7.24
N PRO A 303 -21.27 -34.10 -6.70
CA PRO A 303 -22.48 -33.41 -7.09
C PRO A 303 -22.20 -32.21 -8.01
N VAL A 304 -23.06 -32.10 -9.00
CA VAL A 304 -23.21 -31.05 -10.01
C VAL A 304 -23.33 -29.66 -9.35
N PRO A 305 -22.82 -28.56 -9.94
CA PRO A 305 -22.77 -27.25 -9.29
C PRO A 305 -24.14 -26.71 -8.86
N GLY A 306 -24.23 -26.29 -7.59
CA GLY A 306 -25.42 -25.70 -6.96
C GLY A 306 -25.50 -24.18 -7.09
N CYS A 307 -26.71 -23.67 -6.83
CA CYS A 307 -27.09 -22.26 -6.89
C CYS A 307 -26.43 -21.42 -5.77
N LEU A 308 -26.01 -20.19 -6.07
CA LEU A 308 -25.24 -19.28 -5.22
C LEU A 308 -26.03 -17.99 -4.96
N ASP A 309 -26.39 -17.70 -3.71
CA ASP A 309 -26.89 -16.39 -3.30
C ASP A 309 -25.73 -15.42 -3.13
N ASN A 310 -25.77 -14.28 -3.82
CA ASN A 310 -24.77 -13.23 -3.68
C ASN A 310 -25.43 -11.86 -3.88
N MET A 311 -24.95 -10.85 -3.17
CA MET A 311 -25.36 -9.44 -3.26
C MET A 311 -24.12 -8.59 -3.41
N ALA A 312 -24.08 -7.77 -4.46
CA ALA A 312 -23.08 -6.73 -4.62
C ALA A 312 -23.72 -5.37 -4.31
N TYR A 313 -23.02 -4.53 -3.58
CA TYR A 313 -23.38 -3.13 -3.45
C TYR A 313 -23.23 -2.44 -4.81
N VAL A 314 -24.14 -1.54 -5.16
CA VAL A 314 -24.09 -0.80 -6.42
C VAL A 314 -23.89 0.68 -6.16
N ALA A 315 -24.69 1.28 -5.29
CA ALA A 315 -24.58 2.69 -4.98
C ALA A 315 -25.31 3.10 -3.70
N ASP A 316 -24.86 4.18 -3.09
CA ASP A 316 -25.57 4.90 -2.05
C ASP A 316 -26.52 5.90 -2.73
N LEU A 317 -27.82 5.73 -2.55
CA LEU A 317 -28.81 6.65 -3.08
C LEU A 317 -29.11 7.80 -2.12
N THR A 318 -28.85 7.62 -0.83
CA THR A 318 -28.90 8.69 0.17
C THR A 318 -27.74 8.53 1.16
N TYR A 319 -27.29 9.63 1.79
CA TYR A 319 -26.17 9.63 2.76
C TYR A 319 -24.91 8.92 2.27
N ASP A 320 -24.39 9.36 1.15
CA ASP A 320 -23.23 8.76 0.49
C ASP A 320 -22.03 8.62 1.43
N ASP A 321 -21.64 7.37 1.73
CA ASP A 321 -20.60 7.04 2.72
C ASP A 321 -19.18 7.18 2.17
N ASN A 322 -19.11 7.38 0.86
CA ASN A 322 -17.95 7.68 0.05
C ASN A 322 -17.76 9.18 -0.12
N THR A 323 -18.61 10.01 0.50
CA THR A 323 -18.37 11.46 0.61
C THR A 323 -17.88 11.84 2.01
N ALA A 324 -17.60 13.12 2.23
CA ALA A 324 -17.29 13.62 3.57
C ALA A 324 -18.39 13.19 4.54
N ILE A 325 -18.00 12.51 5.63
CA ILE A 325 -18.94 11.92 6.58
C ILE A 325 -20.00 12.97 6.94
N PRO A 326 -21.27 12.77 6.53
CA PRO A 326 -22.26 13.82 6.59
C PRO A 326 -22.50 14.23 8.03
N PHE A 327 -22.50 15.55 8.24
CA PHE A 327 -22.85 16.11 9.54
C PHE A 327 -24.35 15.97 9.74
N VAL A 328 -24.74 15.08 10.64
CA VAL A 328 -26.14 14.90 11.01
C VAL A 328 -26.30 15.43 12.41
N ALA A 329 -27.26 16.34 12.61
CA ALA A 329 -27.43 16.98 13.90
C ALA A 329 -27.76 15.90 14.96
N PRO A 330 -27.29 16.06 16.21
CA PRO A 330 -27.58 15.13 17.29
C PRO A 330 -29.08 14.77 17.35
N GLY A 331 -29.44 13.49 17.24
CA GLY A 331 -30.83 13.01 17.31
C GLY A 331 -31.68 13.22 16.05
N GLN A 332 -31.11 13.73 14.96
CA GLN A 332 -31.85 13.96 13.72
C GLN A 332 -32.13 12.63 12.99
N PRO A 333 -33.39 12.34 12.61
CA PRO A 333 -33.73 11.16 11.82
C PRO A 333 -33.28 11.34 10.38
N PHE A 334 -32.90 10.23 9.76
CA PHE A 334 -32.50 10.21 8.36
C PHE A 334 -32.76 8.86 7.69
N VAL A 335 -32.85 8.86 6.36
CA VAL A 335 -33.07 7.64 5.58
C VAL A 335 -31.82 7.35 4.78
N LYS A 336 -31.29 6.15 4.95
CA LYS A 336 -30.17 5.63 4.18
C LYS A 336 -30.69 4.64 3.15
N THR A 337 -30.40 4.86 1.88
CA THR A 337 -30.83 4.00 0.79
C THR A 337 -29.64 3.51 0.01
N TRP A 338 -29.55 2.20 -0.21
CA TRP A 338 -28.52 1.56 -1.01
C TRP A 338 -29.16 0.89 -2.23
N ARG A 339 -28.68 1.15 -3.44
CA ARG A 339 -28.92 0.28 -4.60
C ARG A 339 -27.96 -0.89 -4.52
N VAL A 340 -28.48 -2.10 -4.70
CA VAL A 340 -27.70 -3.35 -4.68
C VAL A 340 -28.04 -4.22 -5.88
N LEU A 341 -27.13 -5.11 -6.28
CA LEU A 341 -27.25 -6.03 -7.42
C LEU A 341 -27.26 -7.46 -6.91
N ASN A 342 -28.18 -8.27 -7.43
CA ASN A 342 -28.06 -9.71 -7.31
C ASN A 342 -27.05 -10.25 -8.33
N ASN A 343 -25.80 -10.43 -7.92
CA ASN A 343 -24.75 -11.04 -8.74
C ASN A 343 -24.56 -12.53 -8.44
N GLY A 344 -25.50 -13.15 -7.73
CA GLY A 344 -25.55 -14.59 -7.51
C GLY A 344 -26.12 -15.33 -8.71
N THR A 345 -26.25 -16.65 -8.59
CA THR A 345 -26.92 -17.50 -9.59
C THR A 345 -28.37 -17.83 -9.21
N CYS A 346 -28.82 -17.42 -8.01
CA CYS A 346 -30.19 -17.58 -7.52
C CYS A 346 -30.98 -16.28 -7.51
N THR A 347 -32.28 -16.34 -7.82
CA THR A 347 -33.21 -15.21 -7.57
C THR A 347 -33.44 -15.04 -6.08
N TRP A 348 -33.25 -13.84 -5.53
CA TRP A 348 -33.64 -13.54 -4.16
C TRP A 348 -35.16 -13.53 -4.06
N GLN A 349 -35.70 -14.44 -3.25
CA GLN A 349 -37.13 -14.59 -3.12
C GLN A 349 -37.66 -13.90 -1.86
N LYS A 350 -38.98 -13.88 -1.71
CA LYS A 350 -39.65 -13.34 -0.54
C LYS A 350 -39.18 -14.06 0.73
N GLY A 351 -38.69 -13.30 1.71
CA GLY A 351 -38.09 -13.82 2.96
C GLY A 351 -36.62 -13.45 3.15
N TYR A 352 -35.96 -12.94 2.10
CA TYR A 352 -34.63 -12.36 2.18
C TYR A 352 -34.72 -10.96 2.80
N ALA A 353 -33.72 -10.57 3.60
CA ALA A 353 -33.75 -9.31 4.35
C ALA A 353 -32.36 -8.72 4.58
N LEU A 354 -32.28 -7.39 4.71
CA LEU A 354 -31.09 -6.68 5.18
C LEU A 354 -31.12 -6.58 6.72
N THR A 355 -30.05 -6.98 7.40
CA THR A 355 -29.97 -7.06 8.87
C THR A 355 -28.70 -6.41 9.41
N TYR A 356 -28.70 -5.93 10.66
CA TYR A 356 -27.52 -5.28 11.26
C TYR A 356 -26.40 -6.31 11.53
N ALA A 357 -25.18 -5.99 11.11
CA ALA A 357 -24.01 -6.84 11.20
C ALA A 357 -22.89 -6.14 11.99
N PRO A 358 -22.83 -6.27 13.33
CA PRO A 358 -21.86 -5.55 14.16
C PRO A 358 -20.40 -5.97 13.89
N MET A 359 -19.49 -5.01 13.88
CA MET A 359 -18.03 -5.23 13.78
C MET A 359 -17.40 -5.38 15.19
N PRO A 360 -16.21 -6.01 15.32
CA PRO A 360 -15.48 -6.04 16.59
C PRO A 360 -15.21 -4.61 17.12
N GLY A 361 -15.65 -4.33 18.34
CA GLY A 361 -15.55 -2.99 18.95
C GLY A 361 -16.74 -2.06 18.67
N ALA A 362 -17.74 -2.47 17.88
CA ALA A 362 -18.96 -1.69 17.67
C ALA A 362 -19.87 -1.69 18.91
N THR A 363 -20.49 -0.54 19.21
CA THR A 363 -21.44 -0.37 20.32
C THR A 363 -22.89 -0.44 19.82
N PRO A 364 -23.90 -0.69 20.65
CA PRO A 364 -25.30 -0.71 20.20
C PRO A 364 -25.76 0.60 19.52
N THR A 365 -25.13 1.73 19.87
CA THR A 365 -25.35 3.04 19.25
C THR A 365 -24.92 3.13 17.79
N ASN A 366 -24.01 2.26 17.34
CA ASN A 366 -23.61 2.14 15.93
C ASN A 366 -24.75 1.61 15.04
N GLN A 367 -25.78 0.96 15.60
CA GLN A 367 -26.96 0.54 14.84
C GLN A 367 -27.89 1.70 14.46
N MET A 368 -27.74 2.86 15.12
CA MET A 368 -28.50 4.09 14.83
C MET A 368 -30.02 3.89 14.81
N GLY A 369 -30.52 2.96 15.64
CA GLY A 369 -31.94 2.63 15.76
C GLY A 369 -32.54 1.85 14.57
N GLY A 370 -31.72 1.41 13.62
CA GLY A 370 -32.20 0.66 12.46
C GLY A 370 -32.80 -0.70 12.83
N VAL A 371 -33.75 -1.17 12.02
CA VAL A 371 -34.39 -2.49 12.16
C VAL A 371 -34.24 -3.30 10.87
N PRO A 372 -34.29 -4.64 10.90
CA PRO A 372 -34.19 -5.45 9.68
C PRO A 372 -35.20 -5.06 8.59
N LEU A 373 -34.73 -5.00 7.34
CA LEU A 373 -35.51 -4.61 6.16
C LEU A 373 -35.73 -5.81 5.24
N VAL A 374 -36.96 -6.34 5.17
CA VAL A 374 -37.31 -7.49 4.31
C VAL A 374 -37.58 -7.02 2.88
N LEU A 375 -37.10 -7.75 1.87
CA LEU A 375 -37.34 -7.45 0.45
C LEU A 375 -38.85 -7.48 0.12
N SER A 376 -39.31 -6.52 -0.68
CA SER A 376 -40.73 -6.40 -1.04
C SER A 376 -41.10 -7.17 -2.31
N GLU A 377 -40.13 -7.43 -3.16
CA GLU A 377 -40.26 -8.17 -4.43
C GLU A 377 -39.02 -9.02 -4.71
N ALA A 378 -39.17 -9.97 -5.65
CA ALA A 378 -38.09 -10.89 -5.99
C ALA A 378 -37.09 -10.22 -6.93
N VAL A 379 -35.80 -10.47 -6.71
CA VAL A 379 -34.70 -9.83 -7.45
C VAL A 379 -33.91 -10.91 -8.18
N GLN A 380 -33.98 -10.94 -9.51
CA GLN A 380 -33.32 -11.96 -10.32
C GLN A 380 -31.79 -11.76 -10.40
N PRO A 381 -31.00 -12.81 -10.71
CA PRO A 381 -29.60 -12.64 -11.08
C PRO A 381 -29.41 -11.57 -12.15
N GLY A 382 -28.45 -10.69 -11.96
CA GLY A 382 -28.20 -9.53 -12.80
C GLY A 382 -29.12 -8.33 -12.54
N GLN A 383 -30.10 -8.43 -11.64
CA GLN A 383 -31.08 -7.37 -11.38
C GLN A 383 -30.72 -6.53 -10.15
N THR A 384 -30.91 -5.21 -10.24
CA THR A 384 -30.68 -4.28 -9.14
C THR A 384 -31.95 -4.01 -8.32
N TYR A 385 -31.77 -3.62 -7.06
CA TYR A 385 -32.83 -3.35 -6.09
C TYR A 385 -32.41 -2.29 -5.08
N ASP A 386 -33.34 -1.45 -4.63
CA ASP A 386 -33.06 -0.35 -3.68
C ASP A 386 -33.52 -0.70 -2.27
N LEU A 387 -32.56 -0.70 -1.34
CA LEU A 387 -32.75 -0.97 0.08
C LEU A 387 -32.77 0.35 0.85
N SER A 388 -33.94 0.85 1.23
CA SER A 388 -34.10 2.06 2.07
C SER A 388 -34.34 1.73 3.54
N LEU A 389 -33.46 2.22 4.41
CA LEU A 389 -33.47 2.01 5.86
C LEU A 389 -33.61 3.35 6.61
N ASN A 390 -34.52 3.39 7.58
CA ASN A 390 -34.71 4.56 8.44
C ASN A 390 -33.79 4.47 9.66
N LEU A 391 -33.04 5.54 9.93
CA LEU A 391 -32.01 5.64 10.97
C LEU A 391 -32.15 6.96 11.75
N VAL A 392 -31.50 7.03 12.92
CA VAL A 392 -31.45 8.24 13.75
C VAL A 392 -30.02 8.49 14.22
N ALA A 393 -29.51 9.70 13.97
CA ALA A 393 -28.16 10.06 14.35
C ALA A 393 -28.00 10.08 15.89
N PRO A 394 -26.92 9.51 16.45
CA PRO A 394 -26.72 9.51 17.90
C PRO A 394 -26.59 10.92 18.47
N VAL A 395 -26.99 11.10 19.73
CA VAL A 395 -27.01 12.42 20.38
C VAL A 395 -25.63 12.87 20.87
N GLN A 396 -24.69 11.96 21.02
CA GLN A 396 -23.33 12.28 21.46
C GLN A 396 -22.46 12.62 20.23
N PRO A 397 -21.69 13.73 20.27
CA PRO A 397 -20.74 14.06 19.22
C PRO A 397 -19.73 12.92 18.99
N GLY A 398 -19.48 12.59 17.73
CA GLY A 398 -18.66 11.45 17.37
C GLY A 398 -18.97 10.96 15.97
N GLN A 399 -18.11 10.09 15.44
CA GLN A 399 -18.38 9.38 14.19
C GLN A 399 -19.00 8.04 14.51
N TYR A 400 -20.14 7.74 13.89
CA TYR A 400 -20.85 6.49 14.05
C TYR A 400 -20.92 5.79 12.71
N THR A 401 -20.56 4.51 12.70
CA THR A 401 -20.67 3.65 11.53
C THR A 401 -21.60 2.48 11.86
N GLY A 402 -22.69 2.33 11.11
CA GLY A 402 -23.62 1.21 11.20
C GLY A 402 -23.49 0.32 9.97
N VAL A 403 -23.39 -1.00 10.15
CA VAL A 403 -23.09 -1.96 9.08
C VAL A 403 -24.21 -2.98 8.99
N TRP A 404 -24.61 -3.33 7.78
CA TRP A 404 -25.79 -4.11 7.45
C TRP A 404 -25.46 -5.15 6.37
N GLN A 405 -26.09 -6.31 6.38
CA GLN A 405 -25.84 -7.39 5.42
C GLN A 405 -27.13 -8.13 5.06
N MET A 406 -27.23 -8.57 3.81
CA MET A 406 -28.34 -9.41 3.35
C MET A 406 -28.25 -10.80 3.98
N VAL A 407 -29.40 -11.34 4.37
CA VAL A 407 -29.58 -12.72 4.82
C VAL A 407 -30.66 -13.38 3.99
N ASN A 408 -30.48 -14.67 3.69
CA ASN A 408 -31.46 -15.44 2.92
C ASN A 408 -32.67 -15.81 3.79
N ALA A 409 -33.65 -16.52 3.23
CA ALA A 409 -34.84 -16.93 3.96
C ALA A 409 -34.57 -17.85 5.17
N GLN A 410 -33.39 -18.46 5.27
CA GLN A 410 -32.95 -19.24 6.45
C GLN A 410 -32.13 -18.41 7.45
N GLY A 411 -31.93 -17.11 7.21
CA GLY A 411 -31.14 -16.22 8.05
C GLY A 411 -29.63 -16.34 7.86
N GLN A 412 -29.16 -17.02 6.80
CA GLN A 412 -27.73 -17.09 6.50
C GLN A 412 -27.27 -15.81 5.79
N PRO A 413 -26.22 -15.13 6.29
CA PRO A 413 -25.69 -13.92 5.68
C PRO A 413 -25.00 -14.24 4.37
N PHE A 414 -25.24 -13.42 3.35
CA PHE A 414 -24.65 -13.57 2.03
C PHE A 414 -24.42 -12.21 1.39
N GLY A 415 -23.53 -12.15 0.41
CA GLY A 415 -23.18 -10.92 -0.28
C GLY A 415 -22.44 -9.90 0.57
N GLN A 416 -22.06 -8.81 -0.08
CA GLN A 416 -21.34 -7.69 0.52
C GLN A 416 -22.12 -7.07 1.69
N LYS A 417 -21.38 -6.48 2.62
CA LYS A 417 -21.95 -5.66 3.69
C LYS A 417 -22.08 -4.23 3.17
N VAL A 418 -23.21 -3.60 3.44
CA VAL A 418 -23.43 -2.17 3.20
C VAL A 418 -23.40 -1.44 4.53
N TRP A 419 -22.94 -0.21 4.59
CA TRP A 419 -22.83 0.53 5.86
C TRP A 419 -23.35 1.94 5.71
N VAL A 420 -23.34 2.68 6.82
CA VAL A 420 -23.64 4.10 6.87
C VAL A 420 -22.81 4.80 7.93
N ARG A 421 -22.19 5.92 7.59
CA ARG A 421 -21.33 6.73 8.48
C ARG A 421 -21.93 8.13 8.65
N VAL A 422 -22.06 8.58 9.89
CA VAL A 422 -22.47 9.95 10.19
C VAL A 422 -21.53 10.58 11.21
N GLN A 423 -21.30 11.87 11.05
CA GLN A 423 -20.49 12.67 11.98
C GLN A 423 -21.46 13.55 12.75
N VAL A 424 -21.45 13.42 14.06
CA VAL A 424 -22.18 14.32 14.94
C VAL A 424 -21.15 15.37 15.41
N PRO A 425 -21.26 16.66 15.00
CA PRO A 425 -20.21 17.67 15.20
C PRO A 425 -20.04 18.12 16.67
N ILE A 426 -18.85 18.64 17.00
CA ILE A 426 -18.60 19.39 18.23
C ILE A 426 -19.04 20.84 18.02
N GLY A 427 -20.18 21.25 18.58
CA GLY A 427 -20.62 22.65 18.55
C GLY A 427 -19.82 23.54 19.52
N PRO A 428 -19.85 24.89 19.36
CA PRO A 428 -19.48 25.79 20.46
C PRO A 428 -20.30 25.36 21.67
N ASN A 429 -19.71 25.43 22.88
CA ASN A 429 -20.29 25.00 24.16
C ASN A 429 -21.79 24.78 23.99
N PRO A 430 -22.28 23.52 23.93
CA PRO A 430 -23.68 23.30 23.63
C PRO A 430 -24.44 24.26 24.53
N PRO A 431 -25.43 25.03 24.02
CA PRO A 431 -26.39 25.62 24.94
C PRO A 431 -26.74 24.46 25.88
N PRO A 432 -26.68 24.67 27.22
CA PRO A 432 -26.78 23.58 28.18
C PRO A 432 -27.86 22.65 27.65
N PRO A 433 -27.53 21.38 27.36
CA PRO A 433 -28.42 20.52 26.60
C PRO A 433 -29.80 20.70 27.19
N PRO A 434 -30.83 20.96 26.36
CA PRO A 434 -32.16 21.30 26.86
C PRO A 434 -32.43 20.33 27.98
N THR A 435 -32.68 20.89 29.18
CA THR A 435 -32.98 20.12 30.39
C THR A 435 -33.74 18.89 29.95
N ALA A 436 -33.11 17.71 30.09
CA ALA A 436 -33.60 16.46 29.52
C ALA A 436 -35.11 16.47 29.67
N THR A 437 -35.86 16.34 28.57
CA THR A 437 -37.32 16.27 28.66
C THR A 437 -37.60 15.19 29.71
N PRO A 438 -38.16 15.56 30.89
CA PRO A 438 -38.14 14.67 32.04
C PRO A 438 -38.79 13.36 31.62
N ILE A 439 -37.99 12.30 31.57
CA ILE A 439 -38.48 10.96 31.28
C ILE A 439 -39.24 10.58 32.53
N GLN A 440 -40.56 10.51 32.45
CA GLN A 440 -41.41 10.31 33.61
C GLN A 440 -40.92 9.07 34.40
N GLY A 441 -40.41 9.28 35.61
CA GLY A 441 -39.92 8.21 36.49
C GLY A 441 -38.41 7.93 36.47
N ILE A 442 -37.59 8.72 35.75
CA ILE A 442 -36.11 8.61 35.73
C ILE A 442 -35.48 9.98 36.05
N ASP A 443 -34.72 10.04 37.15
CA ASP A 443 -33.87 11.18 37.52
C ASP A 443 -32.41 10.71 37.48
N PHE A 444 -31.56 11.27 36.62
CA PHE A 444 -30.13 10.93 36.49
C PHE A 444 -29.32 12.23 36.38
N THR A 445 -28.48 12.51 37.38
CA THR A 445 -27.79 13.79 37.55
C THR A 445 -26.32 13.61 37.94
N VAL A 446 -25.52 14.65 37.74
CA VAL A 446 -24.14 14.78 38.22
C VAL A 446 -23.95 16.17 38.83
N ASP A 447 -23.04 16.31 39.80
CA ASP A 447 -22.77 17.60 40.46
C ASP A 447 -22.10 18.65 39.54
N ARG A 448 -21.24 18.22 38.60
CA ARG A 448 -20.61 19.07 37.57
C ARG A 448 -20.11 18.24 36.38
N THR A 449 -19.95 18.87 35.23
CA THR A 449 -19.56 18.21 33.96
C THR A 449 -18.22 18.68 33.39
N ASN A 450 -17.60 19.72 33.95
CA ASN A 450 -16.28 20.22 33.52
C ASN A 450 -15.32 20.15 34.71
N ILE A 451 -14.19 19.47 34.53
CA ILE A 451 -13.20 19.21 35.57
C ILE A 451 -11.76 19.26 35.03
N ARG A 452 -10.77 19.33 35.92
CA ARG A 452 -9.36 19.07 35.57
C ARG A 452 -9.02 17.57 35.67
N SER A 453 -7.97 17.13 34.98
CA SER A 453 -7.52 15.73 35.02
C SER A 453 -7.40 15.20 36.45
N GLY A 454 -8.21 14.20 36.78
CA GLY A 454 -8.19 13.53 38.08
C GLY A 454 -9.01 14.15 39.20
N GLU A 455 -9.74 15.24 38.94
CA GLU A 455 -10.82 15.66 39.82
C GLU A 455 -12.00 14.66 39.77
N CYS A 456 -12.81 14.62 40.83
CA CYS A 456 -13.95 13.70 40.92
C CYS A 456 -15.30 14.41 40.81
N VAL A 457 -16.30 13.68 40.31
CA VAL A 457 -17.70 14.08 40.16
C VAL A 457 -18.62 13.01 40.75
N ASN A 458 -19.79 13.43 41.24
CA ASN A 458 -20.74 12.55 41.90
C ASN A 458 -22.02 12.39 41.07
N PHE A 459 -22.23 11.21 40.53
CA PHE A 459 -23.47 10.80 39.88
C PHE A 459 -24.54 10.43 40.91
N ARG A 460 -25.80 10.72 40.60
CA ARG A 460 -26.98 10.30 41.37
C ARG A 460 -28.11 9.90 40.44
N TRP A 461 -28.86 8.87 40.81
CA TRP A 461 -30.06 8.46 40.08
C TRP A 461 -31.20 7.98 40.98
N ASN A 462 -32.41 8.18 40.48
CA ASN A 462 -33.65 7.66 41.05
C ASN A 462 -34.58 7.18 39.92
N VAL A 463 -34.81 5.87 39.88
CA VAL A 463 -35.61 5.16 38.89
C VAL A 463 -36.65 4.29 39.59
N THR A 464 -37.90 4.38 39.14
CA THR A 464 -39.04 3.66 39.74
C THR A 464 -39.80 2.84 38.70
N ASN A 465 -40.42 1.74 39.13
CA ASN A 465 -41.22 0.82 38.28
C ASN A 465 -40.45 0.15 37.12
N VAL A 466 -39.23 -0.32 37.40
CA VAL A 466 -38.30 -0.91 36.43
C VAL A 466 -37.96 -2.36 36.79
N ALA A 467 -37.46 -3.12 35.81
CA ALA A 467 -37.00 -4.49 35.96
C ALA A 467 -35.54 -4.55 36.43
N ALA A 468 -34.66 -3.72 35.84
CA ALA A 468 -33.24 -3.65 36.20
C ALA A 468 -32.65 -2.27 35.87
N VAL A 469 -31.56 -1.91 36.55
CA VAL A 469 -30.80 -0.67 36.30
C VAL A 469 -29.31 -0.99 36.29
N PHE A 470 -28.56 -0.38 35.38
CA PHE A 470 -27.11 -0.56 35.23
C PHE A 470 -26.43 0.80 35.06
N PHE A 471 -25.29 1.01 35.71
CA PHE A 471 -24.48 2.23 35.57
C PHE A 471 -23.07 1.88 35.11
N TYR A 472 -22.64 2.41 33.97
CA TYR A 472 -21.38 2.04 33.34
C TYR A 472 -20.81 3.20 32.55
N LYS A 473 -19.50 3.17 32.26
CA LYS A 473 -18.86 4.13 31.35
C LYS A 473 -18.66 3.55 29.97
N GLU A 474 -18.42 4.44 29.00
CA GLU A 474 -18.12 4.08 27.61
C GLU A 474 -17.07 2.95 27.50
N GLY A 475 -17.34 1.98 26.61
CA GLY A 475 -16.50 0.80 26.40
C GLY A 475 -16.70 -0.36 27.37
N GLN A 476 -17.60 -0.25 28.37
CA GLN A 476 -17.91 -1.35 29.30
C GLN A 476 -19.19 -2.10 28.94
N ASP A 477 -19.21 -3.42 29.18
CA ASP A 477 -20.41 -4.26 29.03
C ASP A 477 -21.37 -4.03 30.20
N PHE A 478 -22.47 -3.30 29.96
CA PHE A 478 -23.42 -2.88 31.00
C PHE A 478 -23.98 -4.03 31.84
N ARG A 479 -24.09 -5.24 31.28
CA ARG A 479 -24.66 -6.42 31.98
C ARG A 479 -23.84 -6.79 33.23
N GLN A 480 -22.58 -6.37 33.30
CA GLN A 480 -21.69 -6.60 34.42
C GLN A 480 -21.78 -5.51 35.51
N HIS A 481 -22.58 -4.46 35.28
CA HIS A 481 -22.63 -3.26 36.10
C HIS A 481 -24.04 -2.96 36.66
N GLY A 482 -24.73 -3.99 37.14
CA GLY A 482 -26.06 -3.84 37.75
C GLY A 482 -26.00 -3.01 39.03
N VAL A 483 -26.92 -2.04 39.15
CA VAL A 483 -27.02 -1.13 40.29
C VAL A 483 -28.45 -1.05 40.82
N ALA A 484 -28.61 -0.55 42.04
CA ALA A 484 -29.93 -0.29 42.61
C ALA A 484 -30.66 0.83 41.85
N GLY A 485 -31.99 0.77 41.79
CA GLY A 485 -32.81 1.79 41.13
C GLY A 485 -32.73 3.18 41.78
N GLN A 486 -32.22 3.32 43.00
CA GLN A 486 -31.95 4.61 43.64
C GLN A 486 -30.56 4.57 44.25
N SER A 487 -29.60 5.29 43.67
CA SER A 487 -28.21 5.28 44.15
C SER A 487 -27.38 6.44 43.57
N GLY A 488 -26.07 6.40 43.78
CA GLY A 488 -25.11 7.34 43.20
C GLY A 488 -23.68 6.79 43.26
N GLN A 489 -22.79 7.33 42.42
CA GLN A 489 -21.41 6.86 42.26
C GLN A 489 -20.44 8.03 42.03
N ASN A 490 -19.26 7.97 42.66
CA ASN A 490 -18.21 8.98 42.53
C ASN A 490 -17.16 8.51 41.51
N GLU A 491 -16.80 9.37 40.55
CA GLU A 491 -15.96 9.05 39.41
C GLU A 491 -14.89 10.11 39.19
N CYS A 492 -13.63 9.72 38.91
CA CYS A 492 -12.49 10.64 38.78
C CYS A 492 -11.76 10.48 37.43
N PRO A 493 -12.38 10.87 36.30
CA PRO A 493 -11.81 10.63 34.98
C PRO A 493 -10.57 11.50 34.70
N GLN A 494 -9.57 10.91 34.04
CA GLN A 494 -8.33 11.58 33.60
C GLN A 494 -8.44 12.16 32.17
N HIS A 495 -9.44 11.70 31.42
CA HIS A 495 -9.75 12.14 30.06
C HIS A 495 -11.26 12.32 29.93
N THR A 496 -11.72 13.09 28.96
CA THR A 496 -13.15 13.27 28.71
C THR A 496 -13.83 11.90 28.56
N THR A 497 -14.85 11.62 29.38
CA THR A 497 -15.46 10.28 29.51
C THR A 497 -16.99 10.40 29.62
N THR A 498 -17.74 9.52 28.93
CA THR A 498 -19.20 9.45 29.02
C THR A 498 -19.69 8.27 29.89
N TYR A 499 -20.69 8.53 30.73
CA TYR A 499 -21.34 7.58 31.62
C TYR A 499 -22.81 7.37 31.25
N TYR A 500 -23.28 6.14 31.36
CA TYR A 500 -24.60 5.67 30.95
C TYR A 500 -25.37 5.05 32.13
N LEU A 501 -26.68 5.27 32.19
CA LEU A 501 -27.59 4.57 33.10
C LEU A 501 -28.61 3.76 32.28
N HIS A 502 -28.41 2.46 32.11
CA HIS A 502 -29.35 1.58 31.39
C HIS A 502 -30.48 1.15 32.31
N VAL A 503 -31.72 1.34 31.89
CA VAL A 503 -32.93 1.09 32.70
C VAL A 503 -33.87 0.18 31.92
N ASP A 504 -33.97 -1.08 32.33
CA ASP A 504 -34.96 -2.02 31.77
C ASP A 504 -36.31 -1.79 32.42
N LYS A 505 -37.37 -1.53 31.64
CA LYS A 505 -38.75 -1.44 32.09
C LYS A 505 -39.42 -2.81 32.11
N ARG A 506 -40.46 -2.94 32.92
CA ARG A 506 -41.19 -4.22 33.09
C ARG A 506 -42.01 -4.65 31.87
N ASP A 507 -42.29 -3.73 30.96
CA ASP A 507 -42.95 -4.00 29.67
C ASP A 507 -41.97 -4.54 28.61
N GLY A 508 -40.70 -4.77 28.98
CA GLY A 508 -39.66 -5.29 28.11
C GLY A 508 -38.92 -4.22 27.30
N THR A 509 -39.28 -2.94 27.47
CA THR A 509 -38.55 -1.82 26.84
C THR A 509 -37.41 -1.32 27.71
N ALA A 510 -36.39 -0.65 27.16
CA ALA A 510 -35.27 -0.10 27.92
C ALA A 510 -35.06 1.38 27.62
N VAL A 511 -34.49 2.12 28.58
CA VAL A 511 -34.14 3.55 28.45
C VAL A 511 -32.71 3.76 28.95
N VAL A 512 -31.90 4.54 28.22
CA VAL A 512 -30.46 4.71 28.52
C VAL A 512 -30.04 6.19 28.51
N PRO A 513 -30.33 6.99 29.56
CA PRO A 513 -29.78 8.34 29.66
C PRO A 513 -28.24 8.31 29.86
N ALA A 514 -27.55 9.35 29.37
CA ALA A 514 -26.09 9.47 29.41
C ALA A 514 -25.65 10.88 29.82
N ILE A 515 -24.48 10.99 30.46
CA ILE A 515 -23.85 12.25 30.90
C ILE A 515 -22.34 12.18 30.59
N THR A 516 -21.81 13.21 29.90
CA THR A 516 -20.38 13.35 29.56
C THR A 516 -19.65 14.29 30.52
N ILE A 517 -18.46 13.90 30.97
CA ILE A 517 -17.56 14.70 31.80
C ILE A 517 -16.37 15.16 30.95
N TYR A 518 -16.16 16.47 30.82
CA TYR A 518 -15.09 17.09 30.06
C TYR A 518 -13.88 17.37 30.95
N VAL A 519 -12.69 16.90 30.52
CA VAL A 519 -11.46 16.96 31.31
C VAL A 519 -10.41 17.85 30.65
N GLN A 520 -9.93 18.88 31.35
CA GLN A 520 -8.85 19.77 30.90
C GLN A 520 -7.48 19.28 31.40
N SER A 521 -6.47 19.24 30.50
CA SER A 521 -5.07 18.88 30.82
C SER A 521 -4.28 20.08 31.35
N ASP A 522 -3.43 19.85 32.35
CA ASP A 522 -2.61 20.87 33.02
C ASP A 522 -1.22 21.03 32.33
N PRO A 523 -0.85 22.22 31.81
CA PRO A 523 0.42 22.46 31.13
C PRO A 523 1.65 22.41 32.04
N ASP A 524 1.49 22.49 33.36
CA ASP A 524 2.61 22.43 34.32
C ASP A 524 2.92 20.98 34.77
N ALA A 525 2.12 20.00 34.35
CA ALA A 525 2.32 18.60 34.68
C ALA A 525 3.31 17.93 33.71
N PRO A 526 4.22 17.06 34.21
CA PRO A 526 5.06 16.26 33.34
C PRO A 526 4.20 15.28 32.52
N TYR A 527 4.57 15.06 31.26
CA TYR A 527 3.92 14.11 30.36
C TYR A 527 4.96 13.15 29.78
N ILE A 528 4.70 11.85 29.85
CA ILE A 528 5.58 10.82 29.27
C ILE A 528 5.24 10.72 27.79
N GLN A 529 6.14 11.19 26.94
CA GLN A 529 6.00 11.11 25.49
C GLN A 529 6.29 9.70 24.98
N SER A 530 7.26 9.02 25.59
CA SER A 530 7.57 7.62 25.28
C SER A 530 8.11 6.89 26.51
N PHE A 531 7.74 5.62 26.63
CA PHE A 531 8.33 4.68 27.56
C PHE A 531 8.22 3.27 26.98
N SER A 532 9.36 2.63 26.70
CA SER A 532 9.42 1.35 25.98
C SER A 532 10.47 0.41 26.55
N ALA A 533 10.35 -0.87 26.20
CA ALA A 533 11.34 -1.89 26.46
C ALA A 533 11.60 -2.67 25.15
N ASN A 534 12.84 -2.70 24.68
CA ASN A 534 13.22 -3.37 23.43
C ASN A 534 14.45 -4.26 23.63
N PRO A 535 14.34 -5.58 23.38
CA PRO A 535 13.12 -6.34 23.09
C PRO A 535 12.23 -6.54 24.34
N SER A 536 10.91 -6.49 24.17
CA SER A 536 9.94 -6.70 25.27
C SER A 536 9.73 -8.18 25.64
N ARG A 537 10.41 -9.10 24.93
CA ARG A 537 10.47 -10.54 25.20
C ARG A 537 11.93 -10.98 25.13
N ILE A 538 12.42 -11.62 26.18
CA ILE A 538 13.81 -12.10 26.28
C ILE A 538 13.87 -13.47 26.95
N SER A 539 14.95 -14.21 26.72
CA SER A 539 15.25 -15.42 27.50
C SER A 539 15.90 -15.06 28.84
N ALA A 540 15.75 -15.91 29.86
CA ALA A 540 16.44 -15.72 31.13
C ALA A 540 17.95 -15.58 30.92
N GLY A 541 18.51 -14.44 31.34
CA GLY A 541 19.92 -14.07 31.16
C GLY A 541 20.19 -13.10 30.00
N ALA A 542 19.24 -12.90 29.07
CA ALA A 542 19.33 -11.85 28.06
C ALA A 542 18.96 -10.49 28.64
N CYS A 543 19.22 -9.43 27.86
CA CYS A 543 19.02 -8.05 28.28
C CYS A 543 18.00 -7.35 27.38
N THR A 544 17.22 -6.44 27.98
CA THR A 544 16.30 -5.53 27.32
C THR A 544 16.79 -4.10 27.54
N THR A 545 16.55 -3.20 26.58
CA THR A 545 16.80 -1.77 26.74
C THR A 545 15.52 -1.05 27.09
N ILE A 546 15.48 -0.41 28.26
CA ILE A 546 14.37 0.45 28.70
C ILE A 546 14.65 1.87 28.19
N GLY A 547 13.81 2.40 27.32
CA GLY A 547 13.94 3.75 26.75
C GLY A 547 12.80 4.66 27.19
N TRP A 548 13.06 5.96 27.40
CA TRP A 548 12.03 6.92 27.79
C TRP A 548 12.30 8.35 27.33
N GLN A 549 11.20 9.10 27.22
CA GLN A 549 11.18 10.55 27.04
C GLN A 549 10.01 11.16 27.79
N VAL A 550 10.32 12.12 28.65
CA VAL A 550 9.35 12.89 29.44
C VAL A 550 9.48 14.36 29.03
N LEU A 551 8.35 14.97 28.71
CA LEU A 551 8.20 16.38 28.38
C LEU A 551 7.49 17.13 29.51
N GLY A 552 7.47 18.46 29.40
CA GLY A 552 6.89 19.36 30.41
C GLY A 552 7.89 19.73 31.51
N GLN A 553 7.41 20.33 32.59
CA GLN A 553 8.27 20.69 33.72
C GLN A 553 8.53 19.48 34.60
N VAL A 554 9.74 18.93 34.53
CA VAL A 554 10.15 17.73 35.26
C VAL A 554 11.11 18.10 36.39
N THR A 555 10.70 17.85 37.63
CA THR A 555 11.52 17.95 38.84
C THR A 555 12.23 16.63 39.17
N SER A 556 11.59 15.49 38.92
CA SER A 556 12.23 14.18 39.09
C SER A 556 11.63 13.11 38.19
N VAL A 557 12.44 12.15 37.74
CA VAL A 557 11.99 10.91 37.11
C VAL A 557 12.50 9.74 37.92
N THR A 558 11.61 8.82 38.27
CA THR A 558 11.93 7.58 38.95
C THR A 558 11.45 6.41 38.10
N ILE A 559 12.32 5.45 37.79
CA ILE A 559 11.94 4.22 37.12
C ILE A 559 11.95 3.10 38.16
N LYS A 560 10.86 2.36 38.26
CA LYS A 560 10.72 1.19 39.13
C LYS A 560 10.70 -0.08 38.29
N ARG A 561 11.22 -1.17 38.83
CA ARG A 561 11.11 -2.53 38.29
C ARG A 561 10.39 -3.39 39.31
N ASN A 562 9.28 -4.01 38.91
CA ASN A 562 8.39 -4.79 39.78
C ASN A 562 8.00 -4.03 41.05
N GLY A 563 7.68 -2.75 40.90
CA GLY A 563 7.29 -1.84 41.98
C GLY A 563 8.43 -1.35 42.90
N ARG A 564 9.68 -1.80 42.70
CA ARG A 564 10.86 -1.32 43.45
C ARG A 564 11.64 -0.30 42.64
N SER A 565 12.15 0.75 43.29
CA SER A 565 12.99 1.75 42.60
C SER A 565 14.19 1.06 41.94
N TRP A 566 14.28 1.19 40.62
CA TRP A 566 15.35 0.66 39.78
C TRP A 566 16.33 1.77 39.42
N TRP A 567 15.83 2.97 39.15
CA TRP A 567 16.61 4.19 39.00
C TRP A 567 15.87 5.37 39.63
N ASP A 568 16.43 5.93 40.70
CA ASP A 568 15.95 7.17 41.30
C ASP A 568 16.77 8.35 40.78
N GLY A 569 16.12 9.33 40.14
CA GLY A 569 16.80 10.45 39.48
C GLY A 569 17.25 10.14 38.04
N ALA A 570 16.44 9.42 37.28
CA ALA A 570 16.65 9.27 35.84
C ALA A 570 16.56 10.63 35.13
N PRO A 571 17.31 10.88 34.05
CA PRO A 571 17.14 12.06 33.22
C PRO A 571 15.74 12.11 32.59
N ALA A 572 15.28 13.28 32.14
CA ALA A 572 13.98 13.43 31.48
C ALA A 572 13.86 12.60 30.19
N SER A 573 14.98 12.35 29.51
CA SER A 573 15.09 11.38 28.42
C SER A 573 16.33 10.51 28.61
N GLY A 574 16.25 9.24 28.25
CA GLY A 574 17.36 8.31 28.40
C GLY A 574 17.03 6.90 27.96
N SER A 575 18.05 6.05 27.99
CA SER A 575 17.89 4.60 27.85
C SER A 575 18.81 3.87 28.81
N GLN A 576 18.39 2.69 29.25
CA GLN A 576 19.17 1.84 30.17
C GLN A 576 18.93 0.37 29.87
N GLN A 577 20.01 -0.39 29.76
CA GLN A 577 19.95 -1.84 29.59
C GLN A 577 19.72 -2.54 30.94
N ASP A 578 18.88 -3.57 30.93
CA ASP A 578 18.61 -4.44 32.08
C ASP A 578 18.66 -5.92 31.68
N CYS A 579 19.49 -6.70 32.35
CA CYS A 579 19.69 -8.12 32.08
C CYS A 579 18.94 -8.95 33.12
N LEU A 580 17.90 -9.69 32.69
CA LEU A 580 16.95 -10.34 33.59
C LEU A 580 17.19 -11.84 33.64
N GLY A 581 17.74 -12.31 34.77
CA GLY A 581 18.16 -13.70 34.95
C GLY A 581 17.09 -14.67 35.42
N GLN A 582 15.88 -14.22 35.79
CA GLN A 582 14.80 -15.12 36.22
C GLN A 582 13.63 -15.05 35.22
N PRO A 583 12.96 -16.18 34.93
CA PRO A 583 11.76 -16.18 34.11
C PRO A 583 10.62 -15.46 34.81
N GLY A 584 9.73 -14.84 34.04
CA GLY A 584 8.56 -14.14 34.53
C GLY A 584 8.36 -12.79 33.86
N ASP A 585 7.27 -12.12 34.23
CA ASP A 585 6.96 -10.79 33.75
C ASP A 585 7.61 -9.74 34.64
N TYR A 586 8.37 -8.83 34.03
CA TYR A 586 9.02 -7.70 34.68
C TYR A 586 8.34 -6.42 34.24
N THR A 587 7.60 -5.79 35.15
CA THR A 587 6.93 -4.52 34.88
C THR A 587 7.83 -3.37 35.31
N TYR A 588 8.19 -2.55 34.34
CA TYR A 588 8.84 -1.27 34.58
C TYR A 588 7.77 -0.19 34.70
N GLU A 589 7.88 0.71 35.67
CA GLU A 589 7.03 1.88 35.87
C GLU A 589 7.93 3.11 35.84
N ILE A 590 7.71 4.03 34.90
CA ILE A 590 8.28 5.38 34.98
C ILE A 590 7.29 6.28 35.72
N GLU A 591 7.80 7.06 36.66
CA GLU A 591 7.05 8.07 37.39
C GLU A 591 7.81 9.40 37.26
N ALA A 592 7.21 10.36 36.54
CA ALA A 592 7.75 11.71 36.43
C ALA A 592 6.96 12.67 37.33
N ARG A 593 7.66 13.58 38.00
CA ARG A 593 7.10 14.58 38.91
C ARG A 593 7.49 15.98 38.46
N GLY A 594 6.58 16.92 38.61
CA GLY A 594 6.76 18.32 38.29
C GLY A 594 5.86 19.23 39.13
N PRO A 595 5.97 20.56 38.95
CA PRO A 595 5.13 21.53 39.66
C PRO A 595 3.62 21.31 39.47
N GLY A 596 3.18 20.86 38.29
CA GLY A 596 1.78 20.54 37.99
C GLY A 596 1.33 19.13 38.31
N GLY A 597 2.16 18.30 38.98
CA GLY A 597 1.74 16.97 39.46
C GLY A 597 2.68 15.85 39.06
N LYS A 598 2.13 14.64 38.89
CA LYS A 598 2.91 13.43 38.57
C LYS A 598 2.22 12.65 37.47
N THR A 599 3.02 12.07 36.58
CA THR A 599 2.54 11.13 35.56
C THR A 599 3.25 9.79 35.70
N LYS A 600 2.58 8.72 35.27
CA LYS A 600 3.09 7.36 35.32
C LYS A 600 2.77 6.61 34.05
N GLN A 601 3.69 5.75 33.63
CA GLN A 601 3.45 4.77 32.59
C GLN A 601 4.18 3.47 32.92
N THR A 602 3.66 2.35 32.43
CA THR A 602 4.25 1.02 32.63
C THR A 602 4.54 0.32 31.31
N VAL A 603 5.62 -0.44 31.27
CA VAL A 603 5.93 -1.39 30.19
C VAL A 603 6.31 -2.73 30.81
N THR A 604 5.92 -3.84 30.19
CA THR A 604 6.21 -5.19 30.68
C THR A 604 7.18 -5.90 29.76
N VAL A 605 8.21 -6.49 30.34
CA VAL A 605 9.18 -7.37 29.67
C VAL A 605 8.92 -8.79 30.11
N ARG A 606 8.65 -9.68 29.16
CA ARG A 606 8.41 -11.09 29.45
C ARG A 606 9.70 -11.88 29.29
N VAL A 607 10.14 -12.49 30.39
CA VAL A 607 11.34 -13.33 30.41
C VAL A 607 10.93 -14.79 30.36
N ALA A 608 11.22 -15.45 29.24
CA ALA A 608 11.00 -16.88 29.11
C ALA A 608 12.05 -17.66 29.91
N SER A 609 11.67 -18.81 30.47
CA SER A 609 12.64 -19.77 30.98
C SER A 609 13.56 -20.20 29.84
N GLN A 610 14.87 -20.16 30.07
CA GLN A 610 15.80 -20.83 29.15
C GLN A 610 15.27 -22.27 28.96
N PRO A 611 14.96 -22.68 27.73
CA PRO A 611 14.69 -24.07 27.46
C PRO A 611 15.89 -24.88 27.95
N GLY A 612 15.65 -26.04 28.57
CA GLY A 612 16.71 -27.03 28.78
C GLY A 612 17.40 -27.34 27.44
N PRO A 613 18.61 -27.92 27.45
CA PRO A 613 19.33 -28.21 26.22
C PRO A 613 18.47 -29.12 25.34
N THR A 614 17.84 -28.51 24.35
CA THR A 614 17.14 -29.15 23.25
C THR A 614 18.25 -29.60 22.30
N PRO A 615 18.17 -30.80 21.70
CA PRO A 615 19.27 -31.39 20.94
C PRO A 615 19.86 -30.37 19.98
N THR A 616 21.19 -30.26 20.02
CA THR A 616 21.97 -29.53 19.02
C THR A 616 21.36 -29.80 17.65
N PRO A 617 20.84 -28.80 16.93
CA PRO A 617 20.32 -29.02 15.60
C PRO A 617 21.42 -29.70 14.81
N THR A 618 21.09 -30.84 14.22
CA THR A 618 21.93 -31.47 13.22
C THR A 618 22.27 -30.36 12.23
N PRO A 619 23.55 -30.04 11.98
CA PRO A 619 23.89 -28.99 11.04
C PRO A 619 23.15 -29.29 9.74
N PHE A 620 22.31 -28.35 9.32
CA PHE A 620 21.63 -28.39 8.04
C PHE A 620 22.71 -28.55 6.97
N ASN A 621 22.88 -29.80 6.52
CA ASN A 621 23.73 -30.13 5.38
C ASN A 621 22.76 -30.52 4.25
N PRO A 622 22.21 -29.51 3.56
CA PRO A 622 21.28 -29.76 2.47
C PRO A 622 21.99 -30.59 1.41
N ALA A 623 21.27 -31.55 0.82
CA ALA A 623 21.77 -32.23 -0.37
C ALA A 623 22.12 -31.15 -1.42
N PRO A 624 23.32 -31.17 -2.03
CA PRO A 624 23.72 -30.15 -2.99
C PRO A 624 22.72 -30.08 -4.16
N VAL A 625 22.07 -28.94 -4.35
CA VAL A 625 21.13 -28.71 -5.46
C VAL A 625 21.91 -28.19 -6.66
N PRO A 626 21.84 -28.85 -7.84
CA PRO A 626 22.53 -28.38 -9.05
C PRO A 626 22.07 -26.98 -9.45
N ALA A 627 23.01 -26.14 -9.91
CA ALA A 627 22.71 -24.85 -10.54
C ALA A 627 21.79 -25.02 -11.76
N VAL A 628 20.83 -24.10 -11.94
CA VAL A 628 19.93 -24.07 -13.10
C VAL A 628 19.95 -22.68 -13.72
N ILE A 629 20.16 -22.62 -15.05
CA ILE A 629 19.94 -21.42 -15.86
C ILE A 629 18.58 -21.59 -16.53
N ASP A 630 17.62 -20.71 -16.24
CA ASP A 630 16.27 -20.78 -16.82
C ASP A 630 16.28 -20.21 -18.24
N TYR A 631 16.94 -19.06 -18.44
CA TYR A 631 17.21 -18.52 -19.77
C TYR A 631 18.42 -17.58 -19.77
N PHE A 632 19.03 -17.45 -20.96
CA PHE A 632 20.02 -16.43 -21.28
C PHE A 632 19.85 -15.99 -22.75
N THR A 633 19.58 -14.70 -22.97
CA THR A 633 19.33 -14.12 -24.31
C THR A 633 20.18 -12.88 -24.52
N VAL A 634 20.72 -12.69 -25.72
CA VAL A 634 21.47 -11.49 -26.10
C VAL A 634 20.89 -10.92 -27.39
N GLN A 635 20.47 -9.66 -27.37
CA GLN A 635 19.83 -8.99 -28.51
C GLN A 635 20.39 -7.58 -28.76
N PRO A 636 20.51 -7.14 -30.03
CA PRO A 636 20.29 -7.94 -31.25
C PRO A 636 21.39 -9.01 -31.44
N ASP A 637 21.10 -10.05 -32.23
CA ASP A 637 22.05 -11.13 -32.56
C ASP A 637 23.06 -10.74 -33.66
N GLN A 638 22.88 -9.56 -34.26
CA GLN A 638 23.81 -8.90 -35.16
C GLN A 638 23.97 -7.41 -34.80
N ILE A 639 25.21 -6.93 -34.78
CA ILE A 639 25.57 -5.55 -34.45
C ILE A 639 26.61 -4.99 -35.42
N MET A 640 26.70 -3.66 -35.57
CA MET A 640 27.86 -3.04 -36.24
C MET A 640 29.01 -2.86 -35.24
N VAL A 641 30.22 -2.61 -35.76
CA VAL A 641 31.38 -2.29 -34.91
C VAL A 641 31.08 -1.05 -34.05
N GLY A 642 31.10 -1.23 -32.73
CA GLY A 642 30.86 -0.16 -31.75
C GLY A 642 29.45 -0.13 -31.15
N ASP A 643 28.53 -0.93 -31.69
CA ASP A 643 27.17 -1.05 -31.15
C ASP A 643 27.14 -1.94 -29.88
N CYS A 644 26.08 -1.76 -29.10
CA CYS A 644 25.86 -2.50 -27.86
C CYS A 644 24.72 -3.51 -28.02
N VAL A 645 24.78 -4.58 -27.23
CA VAL A 645 23.72 -5.57 -27.07
C VAL A 645 23.13 -5.52 -25.67
N ASN A 646 21.89 -5.96 -25.51
CA ASN A 646 21.27 -6.23 -24.22
C ASN A 646 21.32 -7.73 -23.93
N ALA A 647 22.08 -8.13 -22.92
CA ALA A 647 22.11 -9.49 -22.40
C ALA A 647 21.13 -9.60 -21.23
N SER A 648 20.20 -10.56 -21.27
CA SER A 648 19.18 -10.78 -20.23
C SER A 648 19.19 -12.23 -19.77
N TRP A 649 19.00 -12.48 -18.48
CA TRP A 649 19.06 -13.82 -17.89
C TRP A 649 18.08 -14.01 -16.73
N SER A 650 17.76 -15.28 -16.46
CA SER A 650 17.22 -15.78 -15.21
C SER A 650 17.94 -17.07 -14.84
N VAL A 651 18.27 -17.20 -13.56
CA VAL A 651 18.82 -18.42 -12.98
C VAL A 651 18.03 -18.79 -11.73
N SER A 652 17.90 -20.10 -11.50
CA SER A 652 17.07 -20.63 -10.42
C SER A 652 17.87 -21.59 -9.53
N ALA A 653 17.29 -22.75 -9.20
CA ALA A 653 17.73 -23.69 -8.17
C ALA A 653 19.27 -23.88 -8.12
N GLY A 654 19.83 -23.92 -6.91
CA GLY A 654 21.22 -24.31 -6.68
C GLY A 654 22.29 -23.25 -6.96
N VAL A 655 21.94 -22.11 -7.58
CA VAL A 655 22.90 -21.05 -7.93
C VAL A 655 23.29 -20.21 -6.71
N THR A 656 24.58 -20.02 -6.51
CA THR A 656 25.17 -19.19 -5.45
C THR A 656 25.86 -17.93 -5.98
N ARG A 657 26.26 -17.92 -7.26
CA ARG A 657 26.85 -16.74 -7.91
C ARG A 657 26.53 -16.72 -9.41
N VAL A 658 26.19 -15.55 -9.92
CA VAL A 658 26.04 -15.28 -11.35
C VAL A 658 27.16 -14.38 -11.85
N GLU A 659 27.71 -14.72 -13.01
CA GLU A 659 28.76 -13.98 -13.71
C GLU A 659 28.46 -13.96 -15.21
N VAL A 660 28.61 -12.79 -15.85
CA VAL A 660 28.52 -12.66 -17.31
C VAL A 660 29.91 -12.39 -17.86
N ARG A 661 30.28 -13.08 -18.93
CA ARG A 661 31.54 -12.92 -19.65
C ARG A 661 31.31 -12.53 -21.10
N VAL A 662 32.22 -11.72 -21.63
CA VAL A 662 32.37 -11.40 -23.06
C VAL A 662 33.73 -11.91 -23.51
N ASP A 663 33.76 -12.79 -24.49
CA ASP A 663 34.97 -13.51 -24.95
C ASP A 663 35.81 -14.04 -23.77
N ASP A 664 35.14 -14.78 -22.89
CA ASP A 664 35.68 -15.38 -21.66
C ASP A 664 36.19 -14.38 -20.60
N THR A 665 36.05 -13.07 -20.84
CA THR A 665 36.43 -12.02 -19.89
C THR A 665 35.21 -11.62 -19.04
N PRO A 666 35.27 -11.72 -17.70
CA PRO A 666 34.17 -11.30 -16.84
C PRO A 666 33.89 -9.81 -16.95
N VAL A 667 32.67 -9.45 -17.34
CA VAL A 667 32.18 -8.06 -17.43
C VAL A 667 31.23 -7.70 -16.30
N GLY A 668 30.72 -8.70 -15.58
CA GLY A 668 29.95 -8.54 -14.36
C GLY A 668 30.04 -9.78 -13.46
N ARG A 669 30.21 -9.59 -12.15
CA ARG A 669 30.30 -10.66 -11.13
C ARG A 669 29.31 -10.39 -10.01
N ASN A 670 28.84 -11.46 -9.35
CA ASN A 670 27.82 -11.39 -8.29
C ASN A 670 26.57 -10.64 -8.78
N LEU A 671 26.17 -10.93 -10.00
CA LEU A 671 25.03 -10.29 -10.64
C LEU A 671 23.71 -10.82 -10.02
N PRO A 672 22.62 -10.02 -10.06
CA PRO A 672 21.30 -10.48 -9.64
C PRO A 672 20.88 -11.74 -10.42
N PHE A 673 20.04 -12.57 -9.78
CA PHE A 673 19.66 -13.87 -10.34
C PHE A 673 18.73 -13.72 -11.54
N VAL A 674 17.94 -12.66 -11.58
CA VAL A 674 17.17 -12.23 -12.76
C VAL A 674 17.59 -10.80 -13.12
N SER A 675 18.10 -10.58 -14.33
CA SER A 675 18.52 -9.24 -14.74
C SER A 675 18.72 -9.08 -16.24
N SER A 676 19.00 -7.84 -16.64
CA SER A 676 19.47 -7.50 -17.97
C SER A 676 20.56 -6.43 -17.90
N GLN A 677 21.57 -6.52 -18.76
CA GLN A 677 22.68 -5.59 -18.84
C GLN A 677 23.01 -5.24 -20.30
N GLN A 678 23.14 -3.95 -20.58
CA GLN A 678 23.69 -3.48 -21.85
C GLN A 678 25.22 -3.66 -21.86
N LEU A 679 25.73 -4.34 -22.88
CA LEU A 679 27.15 -4.66 -23.06
C LEU A 679 27.59 -4.20 -24.45
N CYS A 680 28.66 -3.43 -24.51
CA CYS A 680 29.22 -2.89 -25.75
C CYS A 680 30.55 -3.60 -26.05
N PRO A 681 30.55 -4.75 -26.73
CA PRO A 681 31.76 -5.54 -26.93
C PRO A 681 32.72 -4.83 -27.89
N ALA A 682 34.01 -4.81 -27.54
CA ALA A 682 35.05 -4.36 -28.47
C ALA A 682 35.38 -5.51 -29.43
N ALA A 683 34.90 -5.44 -30.66
CA ALA A 683 35.03 -6.52 -31.62
C ALA A 683 35.43 -6.03 -33.02
N ALA A 684 36.13 -6.88 -33.77
CA ALA A 684 36.55 -6.59 -35.13
C ALA A 684 35.37 -6.72 -36.11
N PRO A 685 35.35 -5.97 -37.23
CA PRO A 685 34.35 -6.18 -38.28
C PRO A 685 34.42 -7.61 -38.84
N ASN A 686 33.26 -8.17 -39.19
CA ASN A 686 33.09 -9.55 -39.69
C ASN A 686 33.58 -10.62 -38.70
N SER A 687 33.38 -10.40 -37.41
CA SER A 687 33.72 -11.36 -36.35
C SER A 687 32.48 -11.79 -35.56
N SER A 688 32.65 -12.72 -34.62
CA SER A 688 31.60 -13.11 -33.68
C SER A 688 32.12 -12.94 -32.26
N VAL A 689 31.27 -12.38 -31.39
CA VAL A 689 31.54 -12.19 -29.97
C VAL A 689 30.77 -13.24 -29.18
N LYS A 690 31.46 -13.93 -28.27
CA LYS A 690 30.83 -14.91 -27.37
C LYS A 690 30.42 -14.23 -26.07
N PHE A 691 29.15 -14.35 -25.73
CA PHE A 691 28.61 -14.01 -24.41
C PHE A 691 28.37 -15.30 -23.64
N THR A 692 28.86 -15.37 -22.41
CA THR A 692 28.65 -16.54 -21.53
C THR A 692 27.98 -16.09 -20.24
N LEU A 693 26.85 -16.68 -19.91
CA LEU A 693 26.30 -16.65 -18.56
C LEU A 693 26.88 -17.83 -17.78
N TYR A 694 27.50 -17.56 -16.64
CA TYR A 694 28.08 -18.55 -15.75
C TYR A 694 27.35 -18.53 -14.41
N ALA A 695 26.75 -19.66 -14.05
CA ALA A 695 26.03 -19.87 -12.81
C ALA A 695 26.81 -20.86 -11.93
N GLU A 696 27.43 -20.35 -10.86
CA GLU A 696 28.12 -21.16 -9.87
C GLU A 696 27.10 -21.83 -8.95
N GLY A 697 27.21 -23.15 -8.79
CA GLY A 697 26.34 -23.91 -7.90
C GLY A 697 26.89 -24.02 -6.48
N MET A 698 26.07 -24.56 -5.57
CA MET A 698 26.48 -24.90 -4.20
C MET A 698 27.73 -25.78 -4.17
N THR A 699 28.49 -25.69 -3.07
CA THR A 699 29.70 -26.50 -2.85
C THR A 699 29.41 -27.98 -3.08
N GLY A 700 30.11 -28.59 -4.04
CA GLY A 700 29.92 -29.99 -4.43
C GLY A 700 29.00 -30.21 -5.64
N THR A 701 28.44 -29.16 -6.25
CA THR A 701 27.74 -29.23 -7.54
C THR A 701 28.57 -28.62 -8.67
N PRO A 702 28.48 -29.17 -9.89
CA PRO A 702 29.14 -28.56 -11.05
C PRO A 702 28.43 -27.24 -11.43
N PRO A 703 29.18 -26.19 -11.80
CA PRO A 703 28.61 -24.95 -12.32
C PRO A 703 27.88 -25.20 -13.65
N GLN A 704 26.90 -24.36 -13.96
CA GLN A 704 26.27 -24.31 -15.29
C GLN A 704 26.78 -23.10 -16.07
N SER A 705 26.80 -23.22 -17.39
CA SER A 705 27.10 -22.10 -18.28
C SER A 705 26.30 -22.19 -19.57
N GLN A 706 25.88 -21.05 -20.09
CA GLN A 706 25.20 -20.95 -21.38
C GLN A 706 25.87 -19.88 -22.25
N ASP A 707 26.19 -20.25 -23.49
CA ASP A 707 26.86 -19.39 -24.47
C ASP A 707 25.87 -18.88 -25.53
N VAL A 708 25.99 -17.60 -25.89
CA VAL A 708 25.26 -16.94 -26.99
C VAL A 708 26.27 -16.17 -27.84
N TYR A 709 26.15 -16.27 -29.16
CA TYR A 709 27.06 -15.63 -30.12
C TYR A 709 26.36 -14.51 -30.86
N VAL A 710 27.00 -13.34 -30.91
CA VAL A 710 26.51 -12.17 -31.68
C VAL A 710 27.46 -11.95 -32.86
N GLN A 711 26.91 -11.69 -34.05
CA GLN A 711 27.70 -11.36 -35.24
C GLN A 711 27.99 -9.87 -35.31
N VAL A 712 29.22 -9.51 -35.66
CA VAL A 712 29.66 -8.12 -35.84
C VAL A 712 29.85 -7.87 -37.32
N LEU A 713 28.95 -7.10 -37.91
CA LEU A 713 28.95 -6.82 -39.34
C LEU A 713 30.03 -5.79 -39.69
N GLY A 714 30.78 -6.06 -40.75
CA GLY A 714 31.70 -5.11 -41.36
C GLY A 714 31.00 -4.16 -42.35
N PRO A 715 31.67 -3.07 -42.77
CA PRO A 715 31.15 -2.20 -43.82
C PRO A 715 30.96 -2.99 -45.12
N ALA A 716 29.80 -2.81 -45.76
CA ALA A 716 29.44 -3.53 -46.98
C ALA A 716 30.45 -3.24 -48.12
N PRO A 717 30.87 -4.25 -48.90
CA PRO A 717 31.67 -4.03 -50.10
C PRO A 717 30.84 -3.35 -51.22
N GLU A 718 31.46 -2.46 -51.99
CA GLU A 718 30.82 -1.73 -53.09
C GLU A 718 30.23 -2.67 -54.18
N PRO A 719 29.04 -2.36 -54.73
CA PRO A 719 28.34 -3.29 -55.62
C PRO A 719 28.86 -3.22 -57.06
N THR A 720 29.06 -4.38 -57.68
CA THR A 720 29.21 -4.56 -59.15
C THR A 720 28.06 -5.37 -59.74
N ALA A 721 27.74 -5.08 -61.01
CA ALA A 721 26.45 -5.35 -61.68
C ALA A 721 26.05 -6.83 -61.96
N THR A 722 24.73 -7.01 -62.12
CA THR A 722 23.82 -8.20 -62.10
C THR A 722 24.04 -9.31 -63.17
N PRO A 723 23.44 -10.53 -63.02
CA PRO A 723 22.07 -10.78 -63.50
C PRO A 723 21.16 -11.60 -62.54
N ALA A 724 19.84 -11.44 -62.75
CA ALA A 724 18.76 -11.63 -61.78
C ALA A 724 18.39 -13.09 -61.41
N PRO A 725 18.05 -13.37 -60.13
CA PRO A 725 17.33 -14.57 -59.69
C PRO A 725 15.79 -14.37 -59.70
N PRO A 726 15.00 -15.47 -59.59
CA PRO A 726 13.55 -15.48 -59.78
C PRO A 726 12.83 -14.68 -58.69
N PRO A 727 11.56 -14.26 -58.91
CA PRO A 727 10.90 -13.31 -58.03
C PRO A 727 10.84 -13.86 -56.60
N THR A 728 11.58 -13.19 -55.70
CA THR A 728 11.34 -13.21 -54.27
C THR A 728 9.87 -12.85 -54.04
N PRO A 729 9.19 -13.46 -53.04
CA PRO A 729 7.83 -13.07 -52.72
C PRO A 729 7.85 -11.57 -52.47
N VAL A 730 6.96 -10.84 -53.16
CA VAL A 730 6.83 -9.39 -52.97
C VAL A 730 6.62 -9.18 -51.47
N PRO A 731 7.53 -8.46 -50.78
CA PRO A 731 7.37 -8.19 -49.37
C PRO A 731 6.06 -7.44 -49.21
N GLU A 732 5.17 -7.97 -48.38
CA GLU A 732 3.86 -7.38 -48.17
C GLU A 732 4.09 -5.98 -47.59
N PRO A 733 3.56 -4.92 -48.25
CA PRO A 733 3.79 -3.57 -47.80
C PRO A 733 3.19 -3.39 -46.41
N PRO A 734 3.83 -2.60 -45.53
CA PRO A 734 3.20 -2.20 -44.29
C PRO A 734 1.89 -1.49 -44.60
N ILE A 735 0.91 -1.60 -43.72
CA ILE A 735 -0.43 -1.04 -43.90
C ILE A 735 -0.59 0.09 -42.90
N ILE A 736 -0.82 1.32 -43.37
CA ILE A 736 -1.30 2.40 -42.50
C ILE A 736 -2.81 2.19 -42.35
N ASP A 737 -3.23 1.59 -41.24
CA ASP A 737 -4.64 1.31 -40.94
C ASP A 737 -5.44 2.61 -40.79
N TYR A 738 -4.82 3.62 -40.18
CA TYR A 738 -5.30 5.00 -40.25
C TYR A 738 -4.17 5.99 -39.97
N PHE A 739 -4.31 7.19 -40.53
CA PHE A 739 -3.56 8.38 -40.14
C PHE A 739 -4.50 9.59 -40.18
N SER A 740 -4.79 10.15 -39.01
CA SER A 740 -5.81 11.19 -38.85
C SER A 740 -5.41 12.26 -37.85
N ALA A 741 -6.03 13.43 -37.96
CA ALA A 741 -5.98 14.48 -36.96
C ALA A 741 -7.34 14.55 -36.26
N ASP A 742 -7.35 14.85 -34.97
CA ASP A 742 -8.57 15.16 -34.23
C ASP A 742 -9.25 16.45 -34.72
N ASN A 743 -8.46 17.41 -35.20
CA ASN A 743 -8.91 18.65 -35.78
C ASN A 743 -8.05 19.08 -36.98
N TYR A 744 -8.69 19.21 -38.15
CA TYR A 744 -8.04 19.64 -39.38
C TYR A 744 -8.03 21.17 -39.56
N ASN A 745 -8.77 21.92 -38.73
CA ASN A 745 -8.81 23.38 -38.76
C ASN A 745 -8.64 23.96 -37.35
N ILE A 746 -7.50 24.61 -37.10
CA ILE A 746 -7.18 25.18 -35.79
C ILE A 746 -6.98 26.69 -35.88
N GLN A 747 -7.13 27.38 -34.75
CA GLN A 747 -6.79 28.80 -34.66
C GLN A 747 -5.30 28.99 -34.38
N PRO A 748 -4.69 30.15 -34.70
CA PRO A 748 -3.32 30.46 -34.33
C PRO A 748 -3.03 30.19 -32.85
N GLY A 749 -2.09 29.29 -32.57
CA GLY A 749 -1.70 28.86 -31.22
C GLY A 749 -2.49 27.66 -30.68
N GLY A 750 -3.47 27.18 -31.45
CA GLY A 750 -4.16 25.92 -31.20
C GLY A 750 -3.29 24.72 -31.55
N CYS A 751 -3.70 23.54 -31.07
CA CYS A 751 -3.02 22.27 -31.35
C CYS A 751 -3.98 21.28 -31.99
N ALA A 752 -3.46 20.47 -32.90
CA ALA A 752 -4.14 19.29 -33.42
C ALA A 752 -3.33 18.05 -33.03
N TYR A 753 -4.01 17.00 -32.57
CA TYR A 753 -3.41 15.70 -32.27
C TYR A 753 -3.46 14.80 -33.51
N LEU A 754 -2.28 14.49 -34.03
CA LEU A 754 -2.09 13.50 -35.08
C LEU A 754 -2.03 12.12 -34.45
N SER A 755 -2.72 11.14 -35.02
CA SER A 755 -2.66 9.74 -34.56
C SER A 755 -2.63 8.79 -35.75
N TRP A 756 -1.94 7.67 -35.57
CA TRP A 756 -1.85 6.64 -36.59
C TRP A 756 -1.72 5.25 -36.01
N ASN A 757 -2.09 4.28 -36.83
CA ASN A 757 -1.83 2.88 -36.61
C ASN A 757 -1.26 2.28 -37.89
N VAL A 758 -0.18 1.52 -37.73
CA VAL A 758 0.51 0.85 -38.82
C VAL A 758 0.67 -0.62 -38.46
N SER A 759 -0.01 -1.48 -39.20
CA SER A 759 0.07 -2.92 -39.06
C SER A 759 0.86 -3.58 -40.20
N GLY A 760 1.07 -4.88 -40.07
CA GLY A 760 1.91 -5.66 -40.98
C GLY A 760 3.40 -5.59 -40.63
N TRP A 761 4.24 -6.11 -41.52
CA TRP A 761 5.68 -6.07 -41.34
C TRP A 761 6.19 -4.66 -41.62
N VAL A 762 6.52 -3.92 -40.57
CA VAL A 762 7.03 -2.55 -40.59
C VAL A 762 8.29 -2.48 -39.73
N ASP A 763 9.36 -1.89 -40.26
CA ASP A 763 10.62 -1.74 -39.53
C ASP A 763 10.86 -0.30 -39.11
N VAL A 764 10.31 0.68 -39.84
CA VAL A 764 10.39 2.10 -39.48
C VAL A 764 9.11 2.84 -39.86
N VAL A 765 8.66 3.73 -38.98
CA VAL A 765 7.61 4.71 -39.27
C VAL A 765 8.17 6.11 -39.01
N GLN A 766 7.95 7.02 -39.94
CA GLN A 766 8.58 8.35 -39.97
C GLN A 766 7.53 9.41 -40.24
N LEU A 767 7.57 10.50 -39.47
CA LEU A 767 6.66 11.62 -39.64
C LEU A 767 7.38 12.82 -40.25
N TYR A 768 6.73 13.44 -41.23
CA TYR A 768 7.21 14.64 -41.92
C TYR A 768 6.17 15.76 -41.80
N ARG A 769 6.64 17.02 -41.81
CA ARG A 769 5.81 18.22 -41.88
C ARG A 769 6.32 19.15 -42.97
N ASN A 770 5.44 19.53 -43.88
CA ASN A 770 5.74 20.35 -45.07
C ASN A 770 6.95 19.81 -45.85
N GLY A 771 7.08 18.49 -45.93
CA GLY A 771 8.18 17.78 -46.59
C GLY A 771 9.48 17.64 -45.76
N GLY A 772 9.59 18.34 -44.63
CA GLY A 772 10.73 18.20 -43.70
C GLY A 772 10.54 17.02 -42.75
N TYR A 773 11.59 16.20 -42.59
CA TYR A 773 11.60 15.11 -41.61
C TYR A 773 11.49 15.68 -40.20
N LEU A 774 10.56 15.16 -39.40
CA LEU A 774 10.43 15.52 -38.01
C LEU A 774 11.15 14.51 -37.11
N THR A 775 10.72 13.25 -37.16
CA THR A 775 11.25 12.19 -36.29
C THR A 775 10.76 10.82 -36.75
N ASP A 776 11.49 9.79 -36.36
CA ASP A 776 11.02 8.41 -36.33
C ASP A 776 10.03 8.28 -35.18
N VAL A 777 8.97 7.52 -35.42
CA VAL A 777 7.83 7.36 -34.52
C VAL A 777 7.44 5.89 -34.41
N GLY A 778 6.67 5.55 -33.37
CA GLY A 778 6.14 4.20 -33.22
C GLY A 778 5.12 3.84 -34.31
N ALA A 779 4.95 2.54 -34.57
CA ALA A 779 3.96 2.05 -35.52
C ALA A 779 2.51 2.36 -35.09
N ASN A 780 2.24 2.32 -33.78
CA ASN A 780 0.97 2.75 -33.18
C ASN A 780 1.26 3.85 -32.18
N ASP A 781 1.07 5.09 -32.62
CA ASP A 781 1.56 6.26 -31.91
C ASP A 781 0.72 7.50 -32.29
N GLY A 782 0.98 8.61 -31.62
CA GLY A 782 0.35 9.89 -31.93
C GLY A 782 1.09 11.06 -31.31
N ARG A 783 0.90 12.24 -31.89
CA ARG A 783 1.66 13.45 -31.58
C ARG A 783 0.83 14.71 -31.71
N SER A 784 0.87 15.57 -30.68
CA SER A 784 0.29 16.91 -30.72
C SER A 784 1.17 17.87 -31.52
N GLU A 785 0.55 18.65 -32.39
CA GLU A 785 1.18 19.71 -33.17
C GLU A 785 0.47 21.04 -32.92
N CYS A 786 1.14 21.93 -32.20
CA CYS A 786 0.67 23.28 -31.91
C CYS A 786 1.25 24.26 -32.92
N LEU A 787 0.38 24.92 -33.68
CA LEU A 787 0.79 25.76 -34.82
C LEU A 787 0.31 27.19 -34.59
N SER A 788 1.26 28.11 -34.48
CA SER A 788 0.99 29.52 -34.20
C SER A 788 0.87 30.38 -35.44
N ASP A 789 1.52 30.01 -36.53
CA ASP A 789 1.52 30.81 -37.75
C ASP A 789 0.35 30.41 -38.67
N PRO A 790 -0.48 31.36 -39.13
CA PRO A 790 -1.56 31.08 -40.08
C PRO A 790 -1.05 30.45 -41.38
N GLY A 791 -1.73 29.42 -41.87
CA GLY A 791 -1.31 28.71 -43.07
C GLY A 791 -1.75 27.25 -43.10
N SER A 792 -1.35 26.53 -44.15
CA SER A 792 -1.65 25.11 -44.31
C SER A 792 -0.41 24.28 -44.04
N TYR A 793 -0.55 23.23 -43.23
CA TYR A 793 0.53 22.36 -42.79
C TYR A 793 0.21 20.93 -43.18
N THR A 794 0.99 20.38 -44.11
CA THR A 794 0.82 19.01 -44.60
C THR A 794 1.74 18.09 -43.83
N TYR A 795 1.14 17.08 -43.19
CA TYR A 795 1.83 16.02 -42.50
C TYR A 795 1.81 14.76 -43.35
N ARG A 796 2.96 14.09 -43.45
CA ARG A 796 3.09 12.81 -44.13
C ARG A 796 3.63 11.79 -43.15
N LEU A 797 2.89 10.69 -42.98
CA LEU A 797 3.38 9.49 -42.31
C LEU A 797 3.92 8.53 -43.36
N ARG A 798 5.15 8.05 -43.17
CA ARG A 798 5.80 7.05 -44.02
C ARG A 798 6.09 5.82 -43.20
N ALA A 799 5.57 4.67 -43.60
CA ALA A 799 5.94 3.38 -43.04
C ALA A 799 6.74 2.59 -44.07
N ALA A 800 7.86 1.99 -43.67
CA ALA A 800 8.70 1.20 -44.55
C ALA A 800 9.22 -0.05 -43.83
N ASN A 801 9.47 -1.09 -44.61
CA ASN A 801 10.14 -2.29 -44.14
C ASN A 801 11.44 -2.56 -44.90
N SER A 802 12.24 -3.45 -44.33
CA SER A 802 13.52 -3.96 -44.79
C SER A 802 13.37 -4.83 -46.03
N GLY A 803 12.16 -5.26 -46.36
CA GLY A 803 11.79 -5.79 -47.68
C GLY A 803 11.78 -4.73 -48.80
N GLY A 804 11.88 -3.45 -48.46
CA GLY A 804 11.88 -2.33 -49.42
C GLY A 804 10.48 -1.87 -49.82
N ALA A 805 9.43 -2.39 -49.19
CA ALA A 805 8.07 -1.92 -49.38
C ALA A 805 7.79 -0.72 -48.46
N GLU A 806 7.21 0.33 -49.02
CA GLU A 806 6.83 1.53 -48.29
C GLU A 806 5.40 1.95 -48.61
N VAL A 807 4.73 2.53 -47.63
CA VAL A 807 3.45 3.21 -47.79
C VAL A 807 3.52 4.58 -47.12
N THR A 808 2.84 5.55 -47.73
CA THR A 808 2.72 6.89 -47.15
C THR A 808 1.28 7.34 -47.17
N GLN A 809 0.88 8.04 -46.12
CA GLN A 809 -0.41 8.74 -46.06
C GLN A 809 -0.19 10.17 -45.63
N GLU A 810 -0.91 11.10 -46.26
CA GLU A 810 -0.83 12.53 -45.95
C GLU A 810 -2.15 13.04 -45.40
N LEU A 811 -2.03 14.05 -44.54
CA LEU A 811 -3.15 14.87 -44.10
C LEU A 811 -2.71 16.32 -43.96
N THR A 812 -3.66 17.24 -44.01
CA THR A 812 -3.38 18.67 -43.94
C THR A 812 -4.17 19.32 -42.83
N ILE A 813 -3.50 20.08 -41.97
CA ILE A 813 -4.10 20.93 -40.95
C ILE A 813 -4.01 22.38 -41.44
N THR A 814 -5.13 23.11 -41.41
CA THR A 814 -5.19 24.52 -41.76
C THR A 814 -5.33 25.38 -40.49
N VAL A 815 -4.52 26.43 -40.41
CA VAL A 815 -4.57 27.43 -39.35
C VAL A 815 -5.24 28.68 -39.91
N GLU A 816 -6.52 28.87 -39.58
CA GLU A 816 -7.34 29.98 -40.11
C GLU A 816 -7.35 31.16 -39.14
N MET A 817 -7.14 32.39 -39.64
CA MET A 817 -7.41 33.60 -38.85
C MET A 817 -8.90 33.93 -38.91
N MET A 818 -9.56 34.03 -37.75
CA MET A 818 -10.91 34.61 -37.71
C MET A 818 -10.91 36.04 -38.28
N PRO A 819 -11.90 36.42 -39.12
CA PRO A 819 -12.15 37.83 -39.39
C PRO A 819 -12.56 38.52 -38.08
N GLY A 820 -11.89 39.64 -37.76
CA GLY A 820 -12.13 40.40 -36.54
C GLY A 820 -13.56 40.95 -36.43
N PRO A 821 -13.98 41.41 -35.25
CA PRO A 821 -15.32 41.94 -35.02
C PRO A 821 -15.60 43.13 -35.95
N ILE A 822 -16.81 43.16 -36.52
CA ILE A 822 -17.35 44.31 -37.25
C ILE A 822 -17.28 45.54 -36.33
N PRO A 823 -16.73 46.70 -36.76
CA PRO A 823 -16.65 47.90 -35.94
C PRO A 823 -18.05 48.43 -35.60
N THR A 824 -18.34 48.64 -34.32
CA THR A 824 -19.61 49.19 -33.79
C THR A 824 -19.71 50.72 -33.88
N ASP A 825 -19.32 51.33 -35.00
CA ASP A 825 -19.34 52.80 -35.16
C ASP A 825 -20.06 53.25 -36.45
N GLU A 826 -21.16 52.57 -36.77
CA GLU A 826 -22.13 53.02 -37.78
C GLU A 826 -23.41 53.48 -37.06
N PRO A 827 -23.96 54.68 -37.36
CA PRO A 827 -25.05 55.25 -36.59
C PRO A 827 -26.30 54.38 -36.67
N LEU A 828 -26.97 54.22 -35.53
CA LEU A 828 -28.23 53.49 -35.38
C LEU A 828 -29.20 53.83 -36.52
N PRO A 829 -29.72 52.85 -37.27
CA PRO A 829 -30.89 53.07 -38.12
C PRO A 829 -32.06 53.50 -37.22
N PRO A 830 -32.93 54.42 -37.68
CA PRO A 830 -34.03 54.93 -36.88
C PRO A 830 -34.95 53.81 -36.39
N ASP A 831 -35.46 53.97 -35.16
CA ASP A 831 -36.40 53.06 -34.51
C ASP A 831 -37.47 52.54 -35.49
N PRO A 832 -37.72 51.22 -35.54
CA PRO A 832 -38.88 50.71 -36.24
C PRO A 832 -40.14 51.27 -35.57
N GLN A 833 -40.99 51.92 -36.37
CA GLN A 833 -42.34 52.31 -36.00
C GLN A 833 -43.06 51.11 -35.35
N PRO A 834 -43.89 51.30 -34.30
CA PRO A 834 -44.69 50.20 -33.78
C PRO A 834 -45.58 49.59 -34.88
N ASP A 835 -45.45 48.28 -35.08
CA ASP A 835 -46.38 47.53 -35.92
C ASP A 835 -47.81 47.62 -35.35
N PRO A 836 -48.84 47.74 -36.21
CA PRO A 836 -50.23 47.90 -35.80
C PRO A 836 -50.75 46.68 -35.01
N PRO A 837 -51.76 46.87 -34.13
CA PRO A 837 -52.32 45.81 -33.31
C PRO A 837 -52.83 44.65 -34.17
N ALA A 838 -52.60 43.43 -33.68
CA ALA A 838 -53.17 42.21 -34.25
C ALA A 838 -54.70 42.38 -34.42
N PRO A 839 -55.27 42.04 -35.60
CA PRO A 839 -56.70 42.20 -35.83
C PRO A 839 -57.50 41.34 -34.84
N GLU A 840 -58.48 41.99 -34.20
CA GLU A 840 -59.49 41.34 -33.36
C GLU A 840 -60.21 40.22 -34.13
N PRO A 841 -60.60 39.12 -33.44
CA PRO A 841 -61.49 38.14 -34.04
C PRO A 841 -62.89 38.76 -34.13
N GLU A 842 -63.29 39.17 -35.34
CA GLU A 842 -64.68 39.57 -35.58
C GLU A 842 -65.60 38.34 -35.43
N PRO A 843 -66.76 38.52 -34.78
CA PRO A 843 -67.67 37.43 -34.48
C PRO A 843 -68.50 37.14 -35.73
N ASP A 844 -68.56 35.87 -36.14
CA ASP A 844 -69.66 35.42 -36.99
C ASP A 844 -70.57 34.46 -36.23
N ASN A 845 -71.84 34.83 -36.30
CA ASN A 845 -73.02 34.21 -35.73
C ASN A 845 -73.21 32.80 -36.34
N PRO A 846 -73.97 31.90 -35.69
CA PRO A 846 -74.23 30.57 -36.22
C PRO A 846 -75.36 30.63 -37.24
N GLU A 847 -75.18 30.03 -38.42
CA GLU A 847 -76.28 29.48 -39.22
C GLU A 847 -75.76 28.38 -40.16
N GLU A 848 -76.40 27.20 -40.03
CA GLU A 848 -76.66 26.16 -41.06
C GLU A 848 -75.45 25.60 -41.85
N GLY A 849 -75.14 24.31 -41.86
CA GLY A 849 -76.00 23.13 -41.82
C GLY A 849 -75.52 22.16 -42.93
N ALA A 850 -75.66 20.85 -42.69
CA ALA A 850 -75.55 19.75 -43.65
C ALA A 850 -74.13 19.49 -44.24
N SER A 851 -73.68 18.27 -44.53
CA SER A 851 -74.21 16.90 -44.51
C SER A 851 -73.09 16.02 -45.07
N ASP A 852 -73.04 14.75 -44.63
CA ASP A 852 -72.54 13.57 -45.35
C ASP A 852 -71.06 13.56 -45.78
N GLY A 853 -70.28 12.50 -45.59
CA GLY A 853 -70.59 11.09 -45.40
C GLY A 853 -69.45 10.29 -46.03
N GLY A 854 -69.08 9.15 -45.45
CA GLY A 854 -68.08 8.23 -46.00
C GLY A 854 -67.05 7.76 -44.99
#